data_AF-A0A7W1K3P3-F1
#
_entry.id   AF-A0A7W1K3P3-F1
#
_cell.length_a   1.000
_cell.length_b   1.000
_cell.length_c   1.000
_cell.angle_alpha   90.00
_cell.angle_beta   90.00
_cell.angle_gamma   90.00
#
_symmetry.space_group_name_H-M   'P 1'
#
loop_
_entity.id
_entity.type
_entity.pdbx_description
1 polymer ?
#
loop_
_entity_poly.entity_id
_entity_poly.type
_entity_poly.pdbx_seq_one_letter_code
_entity_poly.pdbx_strand_id
1 'polypeptide(L)'
;VRAALAIREALDGYAAEVAPAYGIELGARVGVNTGPVVVPAGGAPPDVLYNALGDTVNVAARLQALGDLVVGPTTAGQVQGSFELEALGALELKGRSEPVAAFRVTGIREQTAIQPEPQLVGREDELAALSEALDGLFEGRGTIISITGEPGIGKSRLVAEVKGRFDRRVRFLAGHAVSYAETIAYWPIRELLRGWLDLGMSDPEARTRLELRAELTRSLAEAGDEAYPLLANLLGLAIEPESEQRMRDLAPEAIHHQTSDWLYRLLRAIAQERPLCLVLEDLHWSDDATLSLLDRLLAAAEQDQIAFLLVHRSDPDHPAWHLVDRARRRFRGLFFELELEPLPEVDARALAEADAGGELPKELALLLAERTGGNPYFVGEAIRDLRERGALGRENGRLVLIGEAAIPAALQEALQARLDRLDADARDLVTTAAVIGRSFGLPLLERLLPGPRVLPTLSELQWLQLIVEERSGAAPEYRFRHGLVRDVAYGTLVESRRRELHVRVGEALVDLHRDSPAEVYGLLAHHFAEADEPERAVEYLVKAGDAARAVYADDEAIELYRRGLGFMERIGDEASTRPTLLKIALTHHLAFDFHAANEVFAEAFARPAPAPARLEPSETLTWAMPTAWDRAVAPGLSLSDPAFQVTRNLFRGLLAIGRDHDLEPDLAEGFTVTDDGGSYRFTLRRDAAWSDGAPLTADDFAFTFARMVEDDVVAASWLDGVEANAIDERTLEIQLRDPRNDFLYLLAQPPLFAWPRHAYEGDGRDWHRSVPLVGSGPFVLTDRDEDSVALAASPSWYGARGNVGEVRLELEASAVVAADRWRRGAYDVLHEALTFRVVADDETVIQRSPGQFTWFLGFIARRAPLDDARIRRALAHAIDRRGPANLLGGTVATTGGVVPPTTPGHSYRVTPAYDPDRARALLSEAGHPDGHGLGEIVLACLDLWEDAAADVAVQLERIGVRVRLVSATSDPDLEAAIRDQAHAYIWSWGEEYPDTARGFLELFFSDDFYRDKELEELLARAASLRDEDERLRTYRAFEQKWIGEQAAVVPISYGDCALWRRPWVTGMWVNATEISTFASAVVRRPHRGE
;
A
#
# COMPACT_ATOMS: atom_id res chain seq x y z
N VAL A 1 -5.77 -5.73 44.15
CA VAL A 1 -4.43 -5.20 44.51
C VAL A 1 -3.85 -4.32 43.41
N ARG A 2 -3.76 -4.77 42.14
CA ARG A 2 -3.33 -3.90 41.00
C ARG A 2 -4.09 -2.59 40.90
N ALA A 3 -5.42 -2.63 40.93
CA ALA A 3 -6.25 -1.41 40.91
C ALA A 3 -5.92 -0.44 42.06
N ALA A 4 -5.57 -0.95 43.24
CA ALA A 4 -5.19 -0.11 44.38
C ALA A 4 -3.82 0.54 44.20
N LEU A 5 -2.89 -0.11 43.48
CA LEU A 5 -1.62 0.48 43.08
C LEU A 5 -1.81 1.52 41.97
N ALA A 6 -2.60 1.21 40.95
CA ALA A 6 -2.93 2.15 39.87
C ALA A 6 -3.61 3.42 40.38
N ILE A 7 -4.54 3.29 41.35
CA ILE A 7 -5.15 4.43 42.04
C ILE A 7 -4.07 5.30 42.70
N ARG A 8 -3.05 4.69 43.32
CA ARG A 8 -1.95 5.43 43.96
C ARG A 8 -1.06 6.11 42.93
N GLU A 9 -0.60 5.41 41.90
CA GLU A 9 0.23 5.96 40.83
C GLU A 9 -0.44 7.15 40.13
N ALA A 10 -1.73 7.02 39.81
CA ALA A 10 -2.50 8.10 39.22
C ALA A 10 -2.64 9.29 40.19
N LEU A 11 -2.79 9.03 41.50
CA LEU A 11 -2.85 10.08 42.52
C LEU A 11 -1.50 10.76 42.75
N ASP A 12 -0.39 10.03 42.63
CA ASP A 12 0.97 10.56 42.87
C ASP A 12 1.33 11.62 41.82
N GLY A 13 0.95 11.40 40.55
CA GLY A 13 1.08 12.41 39.48
C GLY A 13 0.28 13.68 39.77
N TYR A 14 -0.98 13.54 40.18
CA TYR A 14 -1.84 14.68 40.55
C TYR A 14 -1.39 15.36 41.85
N ALA A 15 -0.92 14.61 42.84
CA ALA A 15 -0.41 15.11 44.11
C ALA A 15 0.86 15.96 43.92
N ALA A 16 1.72 15.60 42.96
CA ALA A 16 2.91 16.37 42.59
C ALA A 16 2.57 17.75 41.99
N GLU A 17 1.41 17.90 41.34
CA GLU A 17 0.90 19.18 40.85
C GLU A 17 0.21 20.01 41.95
N VAL A 18 -0.55 19.36 42.83
CA VAL A 18 -1.32 20.00 43.90
C VAL A 18 -0.42 20.55 45.02
N ALA A 19 0.67 19.84 45.36
CA ALA A 19 1.57 20.22 46.45
C ALA A 19 2.20 21.63 46.28
N PRO A 20 2.82 21.99 45.13
CA PRO A 20 3.34 23.34 44.91
C PRO A 20 2.24 24.39 44.66
N ALA A 21 1.08 24.01 44.12
CA ALA A 21 0.00 24.94 43.78
C ALA A 21 -0.86 25.35 45.00
N TYR A 22 -1.05 24.45 45.97
CA TYR A 22 -1.99 24.66 47.09
C TYR A 22 -1.38 24.39 48.48
N GLY A 23 -0.14 23.88 48.57
CA GLY A 23 0.53 23.58 49.83
C GLY A 23 -0.09 22.41 50.60
N ILE A 24 -0.81 21.53 49.91
CA ILE A 24 -1.52 20.37 50.50
C ILE A 24 -0.85 19.09 50.00
N GLU A 25 -0.51 18.19 50.92
CA GLU A 25 -0.09 16.82 50.59
C GLU A 25 -1.32 15.94 50.40
N LEU A 26 -1.49 15.41 49.18
CA LEU A 26 -2.59 14.52 48.81
C LEU A 26 -2.07 13.07 48.76
N GLY A 27 -2.78 12.14 49.39
CA GLY A 27 -2.42 10.72 49.37
C GLY A 27 -3.62 9.80 49.58
N ALA A 28 -3.54 8.58 49.05
CA ALA A 28 -4.59 7.56 49.17
C ALA A 28 -4.13 6.40 50.07
N ARG A 29 -5.01 5.99 51.00
CA ARG A 29 -4.83 4.77 51.80
C ARG A 29 -5.85 3.73 51.38
N VAL A 30 -5.40 2.51 51.12
CA VAL A 30 -6.25 1.43 50.60
C VAL A 30 -6.06 0.14 51.41
N GLY A 31 -7.17 -0.47 51.84
CA GLY A 31 -7.18 -1.79 52.47
C GLY A 31 -7.90 -2.81 51.60
N VAL A 32 -7.28 -3.97 51.33
CA VAL A 32 -7.88 -5.03 50.50
C VAL A 32 -7.99 -6.32 51.30
N ASN A 33 -9.18 -6.93 51.32
CA ASN A 33 -9.38 -8.19 52.01
C ASN A 33 -10.32 -9.11 51.22
N THR A 34 -10.03 -10.41 51.23
CA THR A 34 -10.79 -11.45 50.52
C THR A 34 -11.56 -12.32 51.51
N GLY A 35 -12.85 -12.48 51.29
CA GLY A 35 -13.73 -13.31 52.12
C GLY A 35 -15.21 -13.14 51.74
N PRO A 36 -16.11 -13.94 52.32
CA PRO A 36 -17.53 -13.85 52.05
C PRO A 36 -18.10 -12.49 52.50
N VAL A 37 -18.98 -11.91 51.69
CA VAL A 37 -19.71 -10.68 51.99
C VAL A 37 -21.18 -10.86 51.65
N VAL A 38 -22.05 -10.15 52.35
CA VAL A 38 -23.49 -10.10 52.06
C VAL A 38 -23.80 -8.79 51.38
N VAL A 39 -24.33 -8.86 50.16
CA VAL A 39 -24.82 -7.69 49.42
C VAL A 39 -26.35 -7.77 49.42
N PRO A 40 -27.08 -6.82 50.02
CA PRO A 40 -28.53 -6.81 49.98
C PRO A 40 -29.03 -6.64 48.54
N ALA A 41 -30.05 -7.41 48.16
CA ALA A 41 -30.70 -7.27 46.85
C ALA A 41 -31.57 -5.99 46.83
N GLY A 42 -31.02 -4.90 46.29
CA GLY A 42 -31.68 -3.62 46.09
C GLY A 42 -30.68 -2.48 45.91
N GLY A 43 -30.82 -1.67 44.85
CA GLY A 43 -29.95 -0.52 44.58
C GLY A 43 -29.97 0.49 45.74
N ALA A 44 -28.79 1.04 46.09
CA ALA A 44 -28.65 1.97 47.19
C ALA A 44 -29.24 3.36 46.86
N PRO A 45 -29.69 4.13 47.87
CA PRO A 45 -29.90 5.57 47.74
C PRO A 45 -28.60 6.28 47.29
N PRO A 46 -28.69 7.47 46.64
CA PRO A 46 -27.56 8.15 46.00
C PRO A 46 -26.36 8.48 46.92
N ASP A 47 -26.57 8.46 48.24
CA ASP A 47 -25.60 8.98 49.22
C ASP A 47 -24.78 7.88 49.92
N VAL A 48 -24.92 6.60 49.53
CA VAL A 48 -24.19 5.46 50.14
C VAL A 48 -23.38 4.72 49.08
N LEU A 49 -22.05 4.90 49.12
CA LEU A 49 -21.12 4.42 48.08
C LEU A 49 -20.79 2.91 48.12
N TYR A 50 -21.22 2.12 49.11
CA TYR A 50 -20.97 0.65 49.13
C TYR A 50 -22.07 -0.15 49.87
N ASN A 51 -22.60 -1.20 49.23
CA ASN A 51 -23.67 -2.07 49.75
C ASN A 51 -23.18 -3.45 50.27
N ALA A 52 -21.87 -3.65 50.48
CA ALA A 52 -21.35 -4.91 51.02
C ALA A 52 -21.27 -4.86 52.56
N LEU A 53 -21.95 -5.79 53.23
CA LEU A 53 -21.94 -5.96 54.68
C LEU A 53 -21.27 -7.28 55.05
N GLY A 54 -20.43 -7.26 56.08
CA GLY A 54 -19.81 -8.48 56.57
C GLY A 54 -18.46 -8.25 57.22
N ASP A 55 -17.98 -9.28 57.91
CA ASP A 55 -16.70 -9.26 58.61
C ASP A 55 -15.52 -8.93 57.67
N THR A 56 -15.56 -9.44 56.43
CA THR A 56 -14.56 -9.17 55.39
C THR A 56 -14.40 -7.68 55.08
N VAL A 57 -15.50 -6.92 55.00
CA VAL A 57 -15.52 -5.47 54.71
C VAL A 57 -15.01 -4.68 55.91
N ASN A 58 -15.42 -5.07 57.12
CA ASN A 58 -14.93 -4.46 58.36
C ASN A 58 -13.42 -4.65 58.53
N VAL A 59 -12.88 -5.80 58.13
CA VAL A 59 -11.44 -6.06 58.12
C VAL A 59 -10.74 -5.20 57.06
N ALA A 60 -11.26 -5.12 55.83
CA ALA A 60 -10.69 -4.27 54.78
C ALA A 60 -10.59 -2.78 55.19
N ALA A 61 -11.67 -2.21 55.74
CA ALA A 61 -11.70 -0.83 56.21
C ALA A 61 -10.69 -0.54 57.34
N ARG A 62 -10.37 -1.55 58.15
CA ARG A 62 -9.37 -1.43 59.21
C ARG A 62 -7.95 -1.58 58.69
N LEU A 63 -7.75 -2.46 57.72
CA LEU A 63 -6.46 -2.59 57.03
C LEU A 63 -6.08 -1.27 56.34
N GLN A 64 -7.06 -0.56 55.78
CA GLN A 64 -6.87 0.77 55.18
C GLN A 64 -6.24 1.78 56.15
N ALA A 65 -6.51 1.69 57.45
CA ALA A 65 -5.99 2.65 58.44
C ALA A 65 -4.50 2.44 58.78
N LEU A 66 -3.88 1.34 58.34
CA LEU A 66 -2.56 0.89 58.77
C LEU A 66 -1.41 1.29 57.84
N GLY A 67 -1.72 1.80 56.65
CA GLY A 67 -0.71 2.20 55.67
C GLY A 67 -1.34 2.46 54.30
N ASP A 68 -0.48 2.72 53.32
CA ASP A 68 -0.92 3.20 52.00
C ASP A 68 -1.60 2.09 51.17
N LEU A 69 -1.09 0.85 51.25
CA LEU A 69 -1.75 -0.34 50.70
C LEU A 69 -1.50 -1.57 51.59
N VAL A 70 -2.54 -2.05 52.25
CA VAL A 70 -2.45 -3.16 53.20
C VAL A 70 -3.47 -4.26 52.85
N VAL A 71 -3.03 -5.51 52.88
CA VAL A 71 -3.83 -6.68 52.54
C VAL A 71 -3.97 -7.67 53.70
N GLY A 72 -5.12 -8.35 53.76
CA GLY A 72 -5.38 -9.41 54.74
C GLY A 72 -4.72 -10.75 54.36
N PRO A 73 -4.75 -11.77 55.23
CA PRO A 73 -3.97 -13.00 55.07
C PRO A 73 -4.44 -13.86 53.89
N THR A 74 -5.75 -13.93 53.63
CA THR A 74 -6.31 -14.63 52.47
C THR A 74 -5.89 -13.96 51.17
N THR A 75 -5.97 -12.63 51.11
CA THR A 75 -5.52 -11.85 49.95
C THR A 75 -4.01 -11.98 49.75
N ALA A 76 -3.23 -11.93 50.83
CA ALA A 76 -1.78 -12.15 50.79
C ALA A 76 -1.44 -13.54 50.20
N GLY A 77 -2.12 -14.61 50.64
CA GLY A 77 -1.92 -15.96 50.09
C GLY A 77 -2.23 -16.07 48.59
N GLN A 78 -3.18 -15.29 48.09
CA GLN A 78 -3.55 -15.25 46.67
C GLN A 78 -2.60 -14.40 45.81
N VAL A 79 -1.99 -13.36 46.39
CA VAL A 79 -1.21 -12.35 45.65
C VAL A 79 0.30 -12.39 45.91
N GLN A 80 0.77 -13.20 46.86
CA GLN A 80 2.20 -13.39 47.20
C GLN A 80 3.09 -13.82 46.02
N GLY A 81 2.49 -14.39 44.96
CA GLY A 81 3.19 -14.66 43.72
C GLY A 81 3.59 -13.37 43.01
N SER A 82 2.66 -12.44 42.86
CA SER A 82 2.78 -11.28 41.97
C SER A 82 3.18 -9.96 42.65
N PHE A 83 3.23 -9.93 43.99
CA PHE A 83 3.54 -8.72 44.74
C PHE A 83 4.53 -9.00 45.86
N GLU A 84 5.37 -8.01 46.14
CA GLU A 84 6.22 -8.02 47.32
C GLU A 84 5.38 -7.64 48.54
N LEU A 85 5.38 -8.54 49.52
CA LEU A 85 4.59 -8.43 50.73
C LEU A 85 5.50 -8.34 51.95
N GLU A 86 5.44 -7.21 52.65
CA GLU A 86 6.08 -7.03 53.94
C GLU A 86 5.08 -7.37 55.06
N ALA A 87 5.42 -8.32 55.93
CA ALA A 87 4.56 -8.70 57.05
C ALA A 87 4.53 -7.58 58.10
N LEU A 88 3.33 -7.09 58.44
CA LEU A 88 3.12 -6.08 59.49
C LEU A 88 2.81 -6.69 60.87
N GLY A 89 2.84 -8.02 60.97
CA GLY A 89 2.51 -8.78 62.19
C GLY A 89 1.02 -9.05 62.37
N ALA A 90 0.67 -9.70 63.49
CA ALA A 90 -0.70 -10.03 63.87
C ALA A 90 -1.31 -8.88 64.70
N LEU A 91 -2.43 -8.32 64.24
CA LEU A 91 -3.02 -7.11 64.79
C LEU A 91 -4.33 -7.37 65.51
N GLU A 92 -4.48 -6.81 66.71
CA GLU A 92 -5.75 -6.82 67.43
C GLU A 92 -6.70 -5.77 66.83
N LEU A 93 -7.72 -6.24 66.12
CA LEU A 93 -8.75 -5.39 65.54
C LEU A 93 -9.94 -5.30 66.50
N LYS A 94 -10.32 -4.08 66.91
CA LYS A 94 -11.40 -3.80 67.88
C LYS A 94 -12.70 -4.57 67.57
N GLY A 95 -13.06 -5.59 68.36
CA GLY A 95 -14.26 -6.41 68.12
C GLY A 95 -14.01 -7.78 67.48
N ARG A 96 -12.75 -8.19 67.31
CA ARG A 96 -12.35 -9.59 67.17
C ARG A 96 -11.54 -10.03 68.39
N SER A 97 -11.73 -11.28 68.80
CA SER A 97 -10.94 -11.95 69.84
C SER A 97 -9.64 -12.54 69.32
N GLU A 98 -9.53 -12.74 68.00
CA GLU A 98 -8.34 -13.31 67.35
C GLU A 98 -7.61 -12.25 66.52
N PRO A 99 -6.29 -12.12 66.67
CA PRO A 99 -5.50 -11.15 65.92
C PRO A 99 -5.43 -11.52 64.43
N VAL A 100 -5.51 -10.51 63.56
CA VAL A 100 -5.49 -10.68 62.09
C VAL A 100 -4.11 -10.31 61.57
N ALA A 101 -3.44 -11.23 60.87
CA ALA A 101 -2.19 -10.94 60.19
C ALA A 101 -2.42 -9.94 59.04
N ALA A 102 -1.56 -8.92 58.95
CA ALA A 102 -1.63 -7.90 57.90
C ALA A 102 -0.31 -7.84 57.13
N PHE A 103 -0.39 -7.53 55.84
CA PHE A 103 0.75 -7.46 54.94
C PHE A 103 0.71 -6.13 54.17
N ARG A 104 1.80 -5.38 54.20
CA ARG A 104 1.97 -4.20 53.35
C ARG A 104 2.42 -4.65 51.97
N VAL A 105 1.79 -4.11 50.93
CA VAL A 105 2.28 -4.30 49.55
C VAL A 105 3.35 -3.24 49.30
N THR A 106 4.60 -3.67 49.16
CA THR A 106 5.75 -2.76 49.00
C THR A 106 6.14 -2.53 47.54
N GLY A 107 5.69 -3.41 46.65
CA GLY A 107 5.93 -3.29 45.22
C GLY A 107 5.21 -4.39 44.45
N ILE A 108 5.12 -4.20 43.14
CA ILE A 108 4.86 -5.31 42.22
C ILE A 108 6.16 -6.11 42.21
N ARG A 109 6.09 -7.41 42.51
CA ARG A 109 7.26 -8.26 42.30
C ARG A 109 7.53 -8.19 40.81
N GLU A 110 8.77 -8.03 40.36
CA GLU A 110 9.13 -8.28 38.96
C GLU A 110 8.88 -9.75 38.65
N GLN A 111 7.61 -10.12 38.52
CA GLN A 111 7.16 -11.17 37.67
C GLN A 111 7.06 -10.49 36.31
N THR A 112 8.06 -10.72 35.48
CA THR A 112 7.82 -10.95 34.05
C THR A 112 6.48 -11.68 33.96
N ALA A 113 5.43 -10.99 33.53
CA ALA A 113 4.11 -11.56 33.35
C ALA A 113 4.14 -12.46 32.11
N ILE A 114 4.92 -13.53 32.21
CA ILE A 114 4.83 -14.71 31.38
C ILE A 114 4.31 -15.73 32.38
N GLN A 115 3.03 -16.11 32.28
CA GLN A 115 2.64 -17.41 32.85
C GLN A 115 3.65 -18.42 32.32
N PRO A 116 4.33 -19.23 33.16
CA PRO A 116 5.32 -20.17 32.65
C PRO A 116 4.66 -20.99 31.55
N GLU A 117 5.24 -20.90 30.35
CA GLU A 117 4.79 -21.73 29.25
C GLU A 117 4.91 -23.19 29.68
N PRO A 118 3.96 -24.07 29.28
CA PRO A 118 4.01 -25.48 29.65
C PRO A 118 5.38 -26.05 29.31
N GLN A 119 5.93 -26.87 30.20
CA GLN A 119 7.27 -27.43 30.04
C GLN A 119 7.38 -28.12 28.67
N LEU A 120 8.45 -27.84 27.92
CA LEU A 120 8.73 -28.60 26.70
C LEU A 120 9.20 -30.00 27.13
N VAL A 121 8.49 -31.04 26.71
CA VAL A 121 8.73 -32.44 27.09
C VAL A 121 8.89 -33.29 25.82
N GLY A 122 9.90 -34.15 25.79
CA GLY A 122 10.11 -35.12 24.70
C GLY A 122 10.49 -34.48 23.37
N ARG A 123 11.19 -33.34 23.42
CA ARG A 123 11.65 -32.55 22.25
C ARG A 123 13.10 -32.12 22.37
N GLU A 124 13.87 -32.85 23.17
CA GLU A 124 15.25 -32.53 23.50
C GLU A 124 16.16 -32.59 22.26
N ASP A 125 15.93 -33.57 21.38
CA ASP A 125 16.70 -33.76 20.15
C ASP A 125 16.39 -32.68 19.11
N GLU A 126 15.10 -32.38 18.89
CA GLU A 126 14.66 -31.32 17.98
C GLU A 126 15.15 -29.94 18.44
N LEU A 127 15.05 -29.66 19.74
CA LEU A 127 15.53 -28.42 20.32
C LEU A 127 17.07 -28.33 20.27
N ALA A 128 17.79 -29.44 20.41
CA ALA A 128 19.24 -29.48 20.23
C ALA A 128 19.63 -29.16 18.78
N ALA A 129 18.96 -29.77 17.80
CA ALA A 129 19.22 -29.52 16.38
C ALA A 129 18.93 -28.06 15.98
N LEU A 130 17.80 -27.49 16.43
CA LEU A 130 17.48 -26.07 16.26
C LEU A 130 18.52 -25.15 16.92
N SER A 131 18.98 -25.50 18.13
CA SER A 131 20.00 -24.73 18.84
C SER A 131 21.33 -24.74 18.08
N GLU A 132 21.76 -25.91 17.59
CA GLU A 132 22.99 -26.06 16.81
C GLU A 132 22.94 -25.25 15.51
N ALA A 133 21.80 -25.25 14.82
CA ALA A 133 21.61 -24.44 13.61
C ALA A 133 21.71 -22.93 13.90
N LEU A 134 21.13 -22.46 15.01
CA LEU A 134 21.16 -21.05 15.39
C LEU A 134 22.48 -20.60 16.00
N ASP A 135 23.26 -21.50 16.62
CA ASP A 135 24.60 -21.18 17.13
C ASP A 135 25.54 -20.72 16.00
N GLY A 136 25.32 -21.19 14.77
CA GLY A 136 26.04 -20.73 13.57
C GLY A 136 25.95 -19.22 13.33
N LEU A 137 24.90 -18.55 13.81
CA LEU A 137 24.75 -17.10 13.71
C LEU A 137 25.88 -16.34 14.40
N PHE A 138 26.38 -16.87 15.53
CA PHE A 138 27.51 -16.26 16.25
C PHE A 138 28.84 -16.41 15.52
N GLU A 139 28.90 -17.31 14.54
CA GLU A 139 30.07 -17.51 13.67
C GLU A 139 29.97 -16.72 12.36
N GLY A 140 28.95 -15.88 12.19
CA GLY A 140 28.73 -15.15 10.95
C GLY A 140 27.96 -15.92 9.89
N ARG A 141 27.41 -17.10 10.21
CA ARG A 141 26.71 -17.98 9.25
C ARG A 141 25.19 -17.91 9.49
N GLY A 142 24.44 -17.43 8.50
CA GLY A 142 22.97 -17.50 8.50
C GLY A 142 22.46 -18.94 8.30
N THR A 143 21.15 -19.12 8.44
CA THR A 143 20.50 -20.44 8.25
C THR A 143 19.04 -20.30 7.86
N ILE A 144 18.48 -21.27 7.14
CA ILE A 144 17.07 -21.36 6.77
C ILE A 144 16.53 -22.67 7.32
N ILE A 145 15.55 -22.59 8.21
CA ILE A 145 15.01 -23.74 8.93
C ILE A 145 13.53 -23.87 8.60
N SER A 146 13.12 -24.98 7.99
CA SER A 146 11.71 -25.34 7.82
C SER A 146 11.26 -26.22 8.99
N ILE A 147 10.14 -25.85 9.62
CA ILE A 147 9.49 -26.66 10.67
C ILE A 147 8.10 -27.06 10.22
N THR A 148 7.86 -28.37 10.13
CA THR A 148 6.60 -28.95 9.68
C THR A 148 5.96 -29.85 10.75
N GLY A 149 4.67 -30.11 10.62
CA GLY A 149 3.93 -31.03 11.49
C GLY A 149 2.46 -30.65 11.68
N GLU A 150 1.70 -31.54 12.31
CA GLU A 150 0.25 -31.38 12.54
C GLU A 150 -0.12 -30.19 13.46
N PRO A 151 -1.35 -29.67 13.42
CA PRO A 151 -1.83 -28.67 14.38
C PRO A 151 -1.72 -29.14 15.83
N GLY A 152 -1.25 -28.27 16.73
CA GLY A 152 -1.08 -28.59 18.17
C GLY A 152 0.14 -29.45 18.52
N ILE A 153 0.92 -29.90 17.54
CA ILE A 153 2.07 -30.81 17.73
C ILE A 153 3.25 -30.22 18.52
N GLY A 154 3.25 -28.89 18.73
CA GLY A 154 4.27 -28.18 19.51
C GLY A 154 5.19 -27.24 18.72
N LYS A 155 4.93 -26.97 17.43
CA LYS A 155 5.77 -26.09 16.57
C LYS A 155 6.06 -24.72 17.22
N SER A 156 5.04 -23.92 17.51
CA SER A 156 5.22 -22.59 18.12
C SER A 156 5.82 -22.67 19.53
N ARG A 157 5.60 -23.76 20.27
CA ARG A 157 6.22 -23.97 21.59
C ARG A 157 7.71 -24.28 21.48
N LEU A 158 8.12 -25.07 20.49
CA LEU A 158 9.52 -25.33 20.19
C LEU A 158 10.25 -24.04 19.78
N VAL A 159 9.59 -23.21 18.96
CA VAL A 159 10.08 -21.87 18.60
C VAL A 159 10.19 -20.96 19.85
N ALA A 160 9.20 -20.99 20.74
CA ALA A 160 9.26 -20.21 21.98
C ALA A 160 10.39 -20.67 22.92
N GLU A 161 10.63 -21.98 23.02
CA GLU A 161 11.71 -22.55 23.84
C GLU A 161 13.10 -22.18 23.28
N VAL A 162 13.29 -22.27 21.96
CA VAL A 162 14.55 -21.85 21.34
C VAL A 162 14.74 -20.33 21.49
N LYS A 163 13.68 -19.53 21.31
CA LYS A 163 13.72 -18.08 21.58
C LYS A 163 14.17 -17.78 23.02
N GLY A 164 13.69 -18.54 23.99
CA GLY A 164 14.10 -18.44 25.39
C GLY A 164 15.57 -18.78 25.63
N ARG A 165 16.13 -19.79 24.94
CA ARG A 165 17.55 -20.18 25.06
C ARG A 165 18.52 -19.12 24.52
N PHE A 166 18.10 -18.42 23.47
CA PHE A 166 18.89 -17.39 22.82
C PHE A 166 18.50 -15.96 23.26
N ASP A 167 17.73 -15.86 24.35
CA ASP A 167 17.28 -14.58 24.89
C ASP A 167 18.46 -13.63 25.14
N ARG A 168 18.25 -12.35 24.82
CA ARG A 168 19.26 -11.28 24.79
C ARG A 168 20.43 -11.45 23.80
N ARG A 169 20.66 -12.62 23.22
CA ARG A 169 21.77 -12.89 22.26
C ARG A 169 21.34 -12.84 20.79
N VAL A 170 20.11 -13.27 20.47
CA VAL A 170 19.54 -13.27 19.11
C VAL A 170 18.22 -12.52 19.11
N ARG A 171 18.04 -11.54 18.24
CA ARG A 171 16.79 -10.78 18.12
C ARG A 171 15.80 -11.62 17.34
N PHE A 172 14.64 -11.92 17.93
CA PHE A 172 13.57 -12.65 17.26
C PHE A 172 12.47 -11.68 16.84
N LEU A 173 12.14 -11.66 15.55
CA LEU A 173 10.98 -10.95 15.00
C LEU A 173 10.04 -12.00 14.40
N ALA A 174 8.75 -11.90 14.68
CA ALA A 174 7.77 -12.89 14.24
C ALA A 174 6.69 -12.23 13.37
N GLY A 175 6.26 -12.94 12.34
CA GLY A 175 5.09 -12.63 11.53
C GLY A 175 4.23 -13.87 11.36
N HIS A 176 2.91 -13.73 11.43
CA HIS A 176 1.97 -14.83 11.37
C HIS A 176 1.08 -14.65 10.13
N ALA A 177 1.10 -15.64 9.26
CA ALA A 177 0.08 -15.74 8.23
C ALA A 177 -1.24 -16.17 8.87
N VAL A 178 -2.35 -15.60 8.41
CA VAL A 178 -3.67 -15.84 8.98
C VAL A 178 -4.69 -16.05 7.86
N SER A 179 -5.55 -17.05 8.03
CA SER A 179 -6.49 -17.49 7.00
C SER A 179 -7.49 -16.43 6.51
N TYR A 180 -7.67 -15.34 7.24
CA TYR A 180 -8.55 -14.23 6.86
C TYR A 180 -7.81 -13.07 6.17
N ALA A 181 -6.47 -13.11 6.15
CA ALA A 181 -5.59 -12.16 5.48
C ALA A 181 -4.83 -12.82 4.32
N GLU A 182 -5.28 -14.00 3.84
CA GLU A 182 -4.71 -14.68 2.67
C GLU A 182 -4.72 -13.81 1.41
N THR A 183 -5.59 -12.80 1.35
CA THR A 183 -5.69 -11.83 0.25
C THR A 183 -5.28 -10.41 0.70
N ILE A 184 -4.34 -10.31 1.64
CA ILE A 184 -3.74 -9.05 2.08
C ILE A 184 -2.23 -9.14 1.88
N ALA A 185 -1.75 -8.47 0.83
CA ALA A 185 -0.33 -8.36 0.48
C ALA A 185 0.58 -8.13 1.70
N TYR A 186 1.63 -8.94 1.81
CA TYR A 186 2.73 -8.76 2.77
C TYR A 186 2.35 -8.86 4.25
N TRP A 187 1.18 -9.42 4.60
CA TRP A 187 0.67 -9.39 5.97
C TRP A 187 1.67 -9.88 7.04
N PRO A 188 2.31 -11.06 6.93
CA PRO A 188 3.30 -11.51 7.92
C PRO A 188 4.49 -10.56 8.04
N ILE A 189 4.89 -9.91 6.95
CA ILE A 189 6.00 -8.95 6.94
C ILE A 189 5.59 -7.63 7.62
N ARG A 190 4.34 -7.19 7.42
CA ARG A 190 3.78 -6.02 8.13
C ARG A 190 3.79 -6.25 9.63
N GLU A 191 3.34 -7.43 10.07
CA GLU A 191 3.34 -7.80 11.48
C GLU A 191 4.77 -7.86 12.06
N LEU A 192 5.72 -8.42 11.30
CA LEU A 192 7.13 -8.47 11.67
C LEU A 192 7.72 -7.07 11.89
N LEU A 193 7.45 -6.13 10.99
CA LEU A 193 7.90 -4.74 11.10
C LEU A 193 7.24 -4.01 12.28
N ARG A 194 5.94 -4.22 12.51
CA ARG A 194 5.26 -3.71 13.71
C ARG A 194 5.85 -4.28 15.00
N GLY A 195 6.23 -5.57 14.99
CA GLY A 195 6.99 -6.23 16.06
C GLY A 195 8.35 -5.58 16.33
N TRP A 196 9.07 -5.20 15.26
CA TRP A 196 10.35 -4.49 15.39
C TRP A 196 10.21 -3.09 16.02
N LEU A 197 9.13 -2.38 15.69
CA LEU A 197 8.82 -1.04 16.23
C LEU A 197 8.20 -1.05 17.63
N ASP A 198 7.97 -2.23 18.22
CA ASP A 198 7.20 -2.39 19.45
C ASP A 198 5.77 -1.78 19.36
N LEU A 199 5.17 -1.86 18.17
CA LEU A 199 3.79 -1.43 17.88
C LEU A 199 2.82 -2.56 17.57
N GLY A 200 1.59 -2.42 18.04
CA GLY A 200 0.47 -3.29 17.73
C GLY A 200 -0.24 -2.95 16.41
N MET A 201 -1.21 -3.79 16.05
CA MET A 201 -2.18 -3.55 14.96
C MET A 201 -3.19 -2.44 15.29
N SER A 202 -3.47 -2.19 16.57
CA SER A 202 -4.43 -1.15 17.00
C SER A 202 -3.77 0.17 17.40
N ASP A 203 -2.45 0.29 17.25
CA ASP A 203 -1.74 1.54 17.52
C ASP A 203 -2.12 2.61 16.49
N PRO A 204 -2.30 3.87 16.91
CA PRO A 204 -2.57 4.96 15.99
C PRO A 204 -1.49 5.07 14.92
N GLU A 205 -1.91 5.28 13.68
CA GLU A 205 -1.00 5.38 12.55
C GLU A 205 0.04 6.50 12.72
N ALA A 206 -0.37 7.66 13.28
CA ALA A 206 0.55 8.76 13.59
C ALA A 206 1.70 8.32 14.52
N ARG A 207 1.42 7.42 15.48
CA ARG A 207 2.46 6.82 16.32
C ARG A 207 3.33 5.87 15.50
N THR A 208 2.70 5.03 14.68
CA THR A 208 3.42 4.07 13.81
C THR A 208 4.43 4.77 12.90
N ARG A 209 4.01 5.86 12.31
CA ARG A 209 4.83 6.74 11.47
C ARG A 209 6.00 7.37 12.22
N LEU A 210 5.75 7.90 13.42
CA LEU A 210 6.79 8.51 14.25
C LEU A 210 7.87 7.51 14.67
N GLU A 211 7.46 6.33 15.16
CA GLU A 211 8.40 5.28 15.56
C GLU A 211 9.16 4.71 14.37
N LEU A 212 8.48 4.47 13.24
CA LEU A 212 9.12 4.01 12.01
C LEU A 212 10.20 4.98 11.55
N ARG A 213 9.90 6.29 11.47
CA ARG A 213 10.91 7.30 11.12
C ARG A 213 12.09 7.28 12.09
N ALA A 214 11.82 7.30 13.40
CA ALA A 214 12.86 7.33 14.42
C ALA A 214 13.79 6.12 14.34
N GLU A 215 13.23 4.92 14.21
CA GLU A 215 13.99 3.67 14.14
C GLU A 215 14.74 3.49 12.82
N LEU A 216 14.18 3.97 11.70
CA LEU A 216 14.89 3.98 10.42
C LEU A 216 16.05 4.98 10.42
N THR A 217 15.87 6.19 10.96
CA THR A 217 16.99 7.14 11.15
C THR A 217 18.07 6.54 12.05
N ARG A 218 17.68 5.80 13.10
CA ARG A 218 18.64 5.13 14.00
C ARG A 218 19.42 4.00 13.31
N SER A 219 18.73 3.16 12.54
CA SER A 219 19.29 1.93 11.97
C SER A 219 19.99 2.16 10.63
N LEU A 220 19.53 3.13 9.84
CA LEU A 220 20.01 3.41 8.48
C LEU A 220 20.65 4.80 8.33
N ALA A 221 20.73 5.60 9.41
CA ALA A 221 21.28 6.96 9.40
C ALA A 221 20.59 7.84 8.34
N GLU A 222 21.36 8.56 7.52
CA GLU A 222 20.85 9.43 6.45
C GLU A 222 20.01 8.66 5.41
N ALA A 223 20.22 7.35 5.27
CA ALA A 223 19.41 6.50 4.39
C ALA A 223 18.03 6.16 4.97
N GLY A 224 17.76 6.47 6.25
CA GLY A 224 16.48 6.24 6.90
C GLY A 224 15.34 7.07 6.29
N ASP A 225 15.62 8.32 5.89
CA ASP A 225 14.63 9.20 5.24
C ASP A 225 14.17 8.69 3.87
N GLU A 226 14.97 7.82 3.27
CA GLU A 226 14.73 7.25 1.95
C GLU A 226 14.03 5.89 2.03
N ALA A 227 14.34 5.12 3.07
CA ALA A 227 13.67 3.86 3.39
C ALA A 227 12.25 4.09 3.93
N TYR A 228 12.07 5.19 4.66
CA TYR A 228 10.82 5.51 5.34
C TYR A 228 9.57 5.42 4.46
N PRO A 229 9.46 6.12 3.33
CA PRO A 229 8.21 6.15 2.60
C PRO A 229 7.86 4.75 2.04
N LEU A 230 8.85 4.00 1.55
CA LEU A 230 8.69 2.64 1.05
C LEU A 230 8.24 1.64 2.11
N LEU A 231 8.87 1.66 3.29
CA LEU A 231 8.50 0.78 4.40
C LEU A 231 7.21 1.22 5.09
N ALA A 232 6.87 2.52 5.05
CA ALA A 232 5.59 3.04 5.48
C ALA A 232 4.46 2.55 4.56
N ASN A 233 4.65 2.59 3.24
CA ASN A 233 3.71 2.04 2.27
C ASN A 233 3.59 0.52 2.35
N LEU A 234 4.69 -0.19 2.61
CA LEU A 234 4.65 -1.63 2.91
C LEU A 234 3.75 -1.92 4.12
N LEU A 235 3.80 -1.06 5.15
CA LEU A 235 2.91 -1.09 6.32
C LEU A 235 1.50 -0.56 6.05
N GLY A 236 1.27 0.01 4.85
CA GLY A 236 0.04 0.62 4.39
C GLY A 236 -0.19 2.07 4.85
N LEU A 237 0.73 2.68 5.61
CA LEU A 237 0.54 3.96 6.29
C LEU A 237 0.29 5.13 5.32
N ALA A 238 -0.60 6.06 5.68
CA ALA A 238 -0.67 7.36 5.03
C ALA A 238 0.59 8.17 5.37
N ILE A 239 1.37 8.37 4.33
CA ILE A 239 2.61 9.13 4.37
C ILE A 239 2.33 10.61 4.14
N GLU A 240 3.19 11.46 4.69
CA GLU A 240 3.06 12.91 4.54
C GLU A 240 3.08 13.31 3.06
N PRO A 241 2.37 14.36 2.62
CA PRO A 241 2.27 14.71 1.19
C PRO A 241 3.61 14.81 0.46
N GLU A 242 4.69 15.24 1.12
CA GLU A 242 6.04 15.27 0.53
C GLU A 242 6.66 13.86 0.35
N SER A 243 6.37 12.94 1.27
CA SER A 243 6.80 11.54 1.22
C SER A 243 5.88 10.72 0.31
N GLU A 244 4.58 11.02 0.30
CA GLU A 244 3.60 10.52 -0.66
C GLU A 244 3.94 10.97 -2.06
N GLN A 245 4.37 12.22 -2.22
CA GLN A 245 4.89 12.69 -3.47
C GLN A 245 6.14 11.91 -3.85
N ARG A 246 7.12 11.76 -2.95
CA ARG A 246 8.29 10.91 -3.22
C ARG A 246 7.92 9.47 -3.59
N MET A 247 6.85 8.96 -3.00
CA MET A 247 5.99 7.80 -3.34
C MET A 247 5.55 7.70 -4.77
N ARG A 248 4.73 8.68 -5.12
CA ARG A 248 4.24 8.92 -6.47
C ARG A 248 5.38 9.17 -7.41
N ASP A 249 6.56 9.55 -6.85
CA ASP A 249 7.94 9.65 -7.33
C ASP A 249 8.74 8.32 -7.38
N LEU A 250 8.10 7.16 -7.18
CA LEU A 250 8.64 5.84 -7.50
C LEU A 250 7.73 4.92 -8.36
N ALA A 251 8.27 4.33 -9.46
CA ALA A 251 7.61 3.29 -10.29
C ALA A 251 7.01 2.24 -9.39
N PRO A 252 5.75 1.79 -9.54
CA PRO A 252 5.24 0.89 -8.52
C PRO A 252 5.97 -0.49 -8.48
N GLU A 253 6.62 -0.98 -9.54
CA GLU A 253 7.50 -2.17 -9.48
C GLU A 253 8.81 -1.84 -8.79
N ALA A 254 9.27 -0.60 -8.91
CA ALA A 254 10.40 -0.15 -8.16
C ALA A 254 10.05 0.22 -6.71
N ILE A 255 8.79 0.51 -6.39
CA ILE A 255 8.29 0.49 -5.03
C ILE A 255 8.44 -0.94 -4.52
N HIS A 256 8.03 -1.95 -5.27
CA HIS A 256 8.20 -3.35 -4.88
C HIS A 256 9.68 -3.75 -4.72
N HIS A 257 10.52 -3.50 -5.73
CA HIS A 257 11.96 -3.80 -5.67
C HIS A 257 12.69 -3.01 -4.59
N GLN A 258 12.48 -1.69 -4.49
CA GLN A 258 13.13 -0.91 -3.45
C GLN A 258 12.59 -1.23 -2.08
N THR A 259 11.30 -1.53 -1.92
CA THR A 259 10.75 -2.04 -0.67
C THR A 259 11.50 -3.32 -0.27
N SER A 260 11.69 -4.26 -1.19
CA SER A 260 12.48 -5.47 -0.95
C SER A 260 13.93 -5.15 -0.58
N ASP A 261 14.59 -4.23 -1.30
CA ASP A 261 15.99 -3.85 -1.05
C ASP A 261 16.16 -3.10 0.27
N TRP A 262 15.25 -2.18 0.61
CA TRP A 262 15.26 -1.46 1.88
C TRP A 262 14.93 -2.36 3.04
N LEU A 263 13.99 -3.27 2.86
CA LEU A 263 13.70 -4.29 3.85
C LEU A 263 14.94 -5.17 4.06
N TYR A 264 15.61 -5.63 3.00
CA TYR A 264 16.88 -6.35 3.10
C TYR A 264 17.94 -5.54 3.86
N ARG A 265 18.16 -4.27 3.49
CA ARG A 265 19.14 -3.38 4.15
C ARG A 265 18.80 -3.13 5.61
N LEU A 266 17.51 -2.98 5.93
CA LEU A 266 17.02 -2.84 7.29
C LEU A 266 17.31 -4.10 8.10
N LEU A 267 16.93 -5.28 7.60
CA LEU A 267 17.18 -6.56 8.26
C LEU A 267 18.67 -6.78 8.50
N ARG A 268 19.51 -6.41 7.53
CA ARG A 268 20.97 -6.43 7.66
C ARG A 268 21.47 -5.46 8.74
N ALA A 269 20.98 -4.23 8.78
CA ALA A 269 21.35 -3.26 9.80
C ALA A 269 20.96 -3.75 11.21
N ILE A 270 19.76 -4.32 11.34
CA ILE A 270 19.30 -4.95 12.58
C ILE A 270 20.21 -6.13 12.98
N ALA A 271 20.58 -6.98 12.01
CA ALA A 271 21.45 -8.14 12.23
C ALA A 271 22.89 -7.76 12.66
N GLN A 272 23.38 -6.59 12.23
CA GLN A 272 24.68 -6.06 12.63
C GLN A 272 24.73 -5.61 14.10
N GLU A 273 23.61 -5.14 14.65
CA GLU A 273 23.51 -4.83 16.08
C GLU A 273 23.49 -6.09 16.92
N ARG A 274 22.73 -7.09 16.46
CA ARG A 274 22.52 -8.36 17.15
C ARG A 274 22.03 -9.38 16.12
N PRO A 275 22.55 -10.63 16.11
CA PRO A 275 22.09 -11.67 15.20
C PRO A 275 20.56 -11.75 15.15
N LEU A 276 20.01 -11.87 13.95
CA LEU A 276 18.58 -11.73 13.70
C LEU A 276 17.98 -13.09 13.33
N CYS A 277 16.80 -13.36 13.86
CA CYS A 277 16.05 -14.56 13.59
C CYS A 277 14.60 -14.18 13.27
N LEU A 278 14.19 -14.41 12.02
CA LEU A 278 12.87 -14.12 11.51
C LEU A 278 12.03 -15.38 11.59
N VAL A 279 10.92 -15.33 12.33
CA VAL A 279 9.98 -16.44 12.49
C VAL A 279 8.74 -16.13 11.67
N LEU A 280 8.46 -16.96 10.67
CA LEU A 280 7.29 -16.83 9.81
C LEU A 280 6.39 -18.03 10.10
N GLU A 281 5.32 -17.78 10.85
CA GLU A 281 4.39 -18.83 11.25
C GLU A 281 3.21 -18.98 10.29
N ASP A 282 2.77 -20.23 10.15
CA ASP A 282 1.61 -20.64 9.38
C ASP A 282 1.65 -20.25 7.89
N LEU A 283 2.83 -20.27 7.24
CA LEU A 283 3.03 -19.85 5.83
C LEU A 283 2.08 -20.46 4.79
N HIS A 284 1.39 -21.54 5.13
CA HIS A 284 0.31 -22.13 4.34
C HIS A 284 -0.97 -21.26 4.27
N TRP A 285 -0.95 -20.06 4.86
CA TRP A 285 -1.97 -19.02 4.76
C TRP A 285 -1.41 -17.69 4.23
N SER A 286 -0.22 -17.70 3.63
CA SER A 286 0.40 -16.51 3.03
C SER A 286 -0.02 -16.32 1.58
N ASP A 287 -0.18 -15.06 1.19
CA ASP A 287 -0.37 -14.63 -0.20
C ASP A 287 0.91 -14.80 -1.04
N ASP A 288 0.75 -14.90 -2.36
CA ASP A 288 1.87 -15.10 -3.29
C ASP A 288 2.86 -13.92 -3.32
N ALA A 289 2.40 -12.69 -3.07
CA ALA A 289 3.28 -11.52 -2.99
C ALA A 289 4.20 -11.59 -1.76
N THR A 290 3.68 -12.00 -0.59
CA THR A 290 4.46 -12.32 0.61
C THR A 290 5.47 -13.42 0.32
N LEU A 291 5.05 -14.52 -0.29
CA LEU A 291 5.94 -15.66 -0.57
C LEU A 291 7.05 -15.28 -1.56
N SER A 292 6.75 -14.44 -2.55
CA SER A 292 7.72 -13.92 -3.53
C SER A 292 8.73 -12.98 -2.89
N LEU A 293 8.28 -12.05 -2.03
CA LEU A 293 9.16 -11.18 -1.25
C LEU A 293 10.05 -12.01 -0.31
N LEU A 294 9.49 -13.01 0.36
CA LEU A 294 10.22 -13.90 1.24
C LEU A 294 11.32 -14.68 0.48
N ASP A 295 11.03 -15.20 -0.72
CA ASP A 295 12.01 -15.89 -1.57
C ASP A 295 13.24 -14.99 -1.87
N ARG A 296 12.99 -13.70 -2.14
CA ARG A 296 14.05 -12.69 -2.36
C ARG A 296 14.87 -12.45 -1.08
N LEU A 297 14.22 -12.36 0.07
CA LEU A 297 14.87 -12.11 1.36
C LEU A 297 15.70 -13.30 1.87
N LEU A 298 15.37 -14.54 1.51
CA LEU A 298 16.10 -15.73 1.95
C LEU A 298 17.60 -15.69 1.61
N ALA A 299 17.98 -14.98 0.54
CA ALA A 299 19.39 -14.77 0.18
C ALA A 299 20.21 -14.03 1.26
N ALA A 300 19.55 -13.30 2.17
CA ALA A 300 20.21 -12.63 3.30
C ALA A 300 20.91 -13.61 4.25
N ALA A 301 20.44 -14.87 4.32
CA ALA A 301 21.07 -15.91 5.13
C ALA A 301 22.48 -16.30 4.62
N GLU A 302 22.82 -16.03 3.34
CA GLU A 302 24.15 -16.30 2.79
C GLU A 302 25.19 -15.26 3.19
N GLN A 303 24.75 -14.01 3.43
CA GLN A 303 25.64 -12.85 3.55
C GLN A 303 25.72 -12.27 4.96
N ASP A 304 24.69 -12.45 5.77
CA ASP A 304 24.55 -11.81 7.07
C ASP A 304 24.15 -12.81 8.16
N GLN A 305 24.21 -12.37 9.42
CA GLN A 305 23.85 -13.16 10.62
C GLN A 305 22.33 -13.24 10.79
N ILE A 306 21.64 -13.75 9.75
CA ILE A 306 20.19 -13.82 9.66
C ILE A 306 19.76 -15.29 9.56
N ALA A 307 18.84 -15.69 10.45
CA ALA A 307 18.14 -16.97 10.38
C ALA A 307 16.68 -16.78 9.98
N PHE A 308 16.15 -17.69 9.17
CA PHE A 308 14.72 -17.79 8.86
C PHE A 308 14.16 -19.08 9.45
N LEU A 309 13.13 -18.99 10.30
CA LEU A 309 12.31 -20.13 10.71
C LEU A 309 10.99 -20.06 9.96
N LEU A 310 10.82 -20.98 9.02
CA LEU A 310 9.64 -21.12 8.17
C LEU A 310 8.75 -22.21 8.77
N VAL A 311 7.70 -21.83 9.49
CA VAL A 311 6.80 -22.78 10.16
C VAL A 311 5.55 -22.96 9.31
N HIS A 312 5.29 -24.18 8.84
CA HIS A 312 4.17 -24.46 7.94
C HIS A 312 3.60 -25.87 8.12
N ARG A 313 2.52 -26.15 7.39
CA ARG A 313 1.96 -27.51 7.27
C ARG A 313 2.61 -28.23 6.10
N SER A 314 2.66 -29.56 6.18
CA SER A 314 3.06 -30.42 5.07
C SER A 314 1.89 -30.54 4.09
N ASP A 315 1.74 -29.53 3.22
CA ASP A 315 0.77 -29.54 2.12
C ASP A 315 1.51 -29.34 0.79
N PRO A 316 1.74 -30.42 0.01
CA PRO A 316 2.48 -30.38 -1.25
C PRO A 316 1.85 -29.51 -2.35
N ASP A 317 0.54 -29.25 -2.26
CA ASP A 317 -0.21 -28.51 -3.27
C ASP A 317 -0.24 -27.00 -3.00
N HIS A 318 0.31 -26.54 -1.87
CA HIS A 318 0.30 -25.13 -1.47
C HIS A 318 1.55 -24.35 -1.96
N PRO A 319 1.43 -23.09 -2.44
CA PRO A 319 2.57 -22.25 -2.88
C PRO A 319 3.72 -22.14 -1.87
N ALA A 320 3.41 -22.08 -0.58
CA ALA A 320 4.41 -22.08 0.50
C ALA A 320 5.32 -23.33 0.48
N TRP A 321 4.81 -24.49 0.08
CA TRP A 321 5.63 -25.70 -0.10
C TRP A 321 6.60 -25.54 -1.27
N HIS A 322 6.16 -24.92 -2.36
CA HIS A 322 7.04 -24.62 -3.50
C HIS A 322 8.17 -23.64 -3.13
N LEU A 323 7.88 -22.60 -2.33
CA LEU A 323 8.89 -21.72 -1.78
C LEU A 323 9.95 -22.51 -1.00
N VAL A 324 9.51 -23.37 -0.07
CA VAL A 324 10.41 -24.16 0.78
C VAL A 324 11.22 -25.16 -0.05
N ASP A 325 10.63 -25.80 -1.06
CA ASP A 325 11.37 -26.70 -1.95
C ASP A 325 12.39 -25.95 -2.82
N ARG A 326 12.07 -24.75 -3.31
CA ARG A 326 13.05 -23.87 -3.99
C ARG A 326 14.19 -23.49 -3.05
N ALA A 327 13.88 -23.09 -1.81
CA ALA A 327 14.87 -22.77 -0.79
C ALA A 327 15.78 -23.96 -0.49
N ARG A 328 15.21 -25.17 -0.32
CA ARG A 328 15.93 -26.44 -0.13
C ARG A 328 16.92 -26.71 -1.26
N ARG A 329 16.52 -26.45 -2.51
CA ARG A 329 17.37 -26.67 -3.69
C ARG A 329 18.46 -25.61 -3.85
N ARG A 330 18.13 -24.34 -3.57
CA ARG A 330 19.01 -23.17 -3.74
C ARG A 330 20.06 -23.06 -2.63
N PHE A 331 19.65 -23.25 -1.38
CA PHE A 331 20.47 -22.98 -0.19
C PHE A 331 20.94 -24.26 0.52
N ARG A 332 21.32 -25.31 -0.23
CA ARG A 332 21.63 -26.66 0.31
C ARG A 332 22.61 -26.70 1.48
N GLY A 333 23.53 -25.74 1.57
CA GLY A 333 24.52 -25.65 2.66
C GLY A 333 24.05 -24.92 3.91
N LEU A 334 22.89 -24.24 3.84
CA LEU A 334 22.33 -23.40 4.89
C LEU A 334 20.88 -23.80 5.24
N PHE A 335 20.30 -24.76 4.53
CA PHE A 335 18.93 -25.20 4.70
C PHE A 335 18.84 -26.43 5.61
N PHE A 336 17.97 -26.37 6.62
CA PHE A 336 17.68 -27.43 7.58
C PHE A 336 16.17 -27.66 7.67
N GLU A 337 15.74 -28.91 7.79
CA GLU A 337 14.32 -29.28 7.83
C GLU A 337 14.03 -30.14 9.06
N LEU A 338 12.96 -29.80 9.76
CA LEU A 338 12.56 -30.42 11.02
C LEU A 338 11.06 -30.75 10.99
N GLU A 339 10.74 -32.03 10.86
CA GLU A 339 9.37 -32.53 10.92
C GLU A 339 9.04 -33.01 12.33
N LEU A 340 7.99 -32.45 12.94
CA LEU A 340 7.56 -32.82 14.29
C LEU A 340 6.55 -33.96 14.26
N GLU A 341 6.95 -35.12 14.79
CA GLU A 341 6.07 -36.27 15.01
C GLU A 341 5.32 -36.22 16.35
N PRO A 342 4.20 -36.95 16.55
CA PRO A 342 3.53 -37.06 17.84
C PRO A 342 4.45 -37.56 18.97
N LEU A 343 4.20 -37.11 20.20
CA LEU A 343 5.02 -37.53 21.34
C LEU A 343 4.89 -39.04 21.58
N PRO A 344 6.01 -39.74 21.85
CA PRO A 344 5.98 -41.09 22.38
C PRO A 344 5.15 -41.17 23.66
N GLU A 345 4.58 -42.34 23.94
CA GLU A 345 3.72 -42.58 25.12
C GLU A 345 4.37 -42.13 26.44
N VAL A 346 5.69 -42.33 26.58
CA VAL A 346 6.47 -41.96 27.76
C VAL A 346 6.49 -40.43 27.96
N ASP A 347 6.68 -39.68 26.88
CA ASP A 347 6.78 -38.22 26.92
C ASP A 347 5.41 -37.56 27.03
N ALA A 348 4.40 -38.12 26.36
CA ALA A 348 3.00 -37.72 26.54
C ALA A 348 2.55 -37.90 28.00
N ARG A 349 2.96 -39.00 28.65
CA ARG A 349 2.74 -39.20 30.09
C ARG A 349 3.48 -38.18 30.94
N ALA A 350 4.76 -37.94 30.68
CA ALA A 350 5.55 -36.98 31.43
C ALA A 350 4.97 -35.56 31.34
N LEU A 351 4.49 -35.16 30.15
CA LEU A 351 3.77 -33.91 29.94
C LEU A 351 2.47 -33.85 30.75
N ALA A 352 1.68 -34.92 30.73
CA ALA A 352 0.43 -35.00 31.48
C ALA A 352 0.66 -34.86 33.00
N GLU A 353 1.68 -35.53 33.54
CA GLU A 353 2.06 -35.46 34.96
C GLU A 353 2.57 -34.06 35.36
N ALA A 354 3.34 -33.41 34.48
CA ALA A 354 3.79 -32.03 34.68
C ALA A 354 2.60 -31.05 34.75
N ASP A 355 1.68 -31.11 33.79
CA ASP A 355 0.49 -30.25 33.75
C ASP A 355 -0.46 -30.51 34.93
N ALA A 356 -0.57 -31.78 35.35
CA ALA A 356 -1.39 -32.18 36.49
C ALA A 356 -0.77 -31.78 37.85
N GLY A 357 0.54 -31.50 37.87
CA GLY A 357 1.30 -31.15 39.07
C GLY A 357 1.58 -32.34 39.97
N GLY A 358 1.79 -33.53 39.41
CA GLY A 358 2.11 -34.76 40.14
C GLY A 358 1.95 -36.04 39.31
N GLU A 359 2.38 -37.17 39.87
CA GLU A 359 2.27 -38.49 39.22
C GLU A 359 0.79 -38.88 39.03
N LEU A 360 0.44 -39.30 37.81
CA LEU A 360 -0.92 -39.69 37.43
C LEU A 360 -1.13 -41.21 37.64
N PRO A 361 -2.37 -41.65 37.94
CA PRO A 361 -2.71 -43.07 37.89
C PRO A 361 -2.38 -43.66 36.52
N LYS A 362 -1.78 -44.86 36.51
CA LYS A 362 -1.29 -45.49 35.27
C LYS A 362 -2.39 -45.69 34.23
N GLU A 363 -3.60 -46.05 34.68
CA GLU A 363 -4.76 -46.24 33.83
C GLU A 363 -5.23 -44.93 33.17
N LEU A 364 -5.12 -43.81 33.90
CA LEU A 364 -5.46 -42.48 33.39
C LEU A 364 -4.40 -41.99 32.39
N ALA A 365 -3.11 -42.23 32.68
CA ALA A 365 -2.01 -41.87 31.77
C ALA A 365 -2.10 -42.63 30.43
N LEU A 366 -2.40 -43.93 30.46
CA LEU A 366 -2.62 -44.75 29.27
C LEU A 366 -3.82 -44.27 28.45
N LEU A 367 -4.94 -43.99 29.13
CA LEU A 367 -6.15 -43.49 28.49
C LEU A 367 -5.92 -42.11 27.86
N LEU A 368 -5.15 -41.23 28.51
CA LEU A 368 -4.75 -39.94 27.96
C LEU A 368 -3.90 -40.13 26.70
N ALA A 369 -2.84 -40.94 26.74
CA ALA A 369 -1.98 -41.16 25.58
C ALA A 369 -2.74 -41.76 24.38
N GLU A 370 -3.63 -42.72 24.63
CA GLU A 370 -4.46 -43.35 23.59
C GLU A 370 -5.45 -42.35 22.96
N ARG A 371 -6.13 -41.54 23.77
CA ARG A 371 -7.16 -40.60 23.28
C ARG A 371 -6.59 -39.33 22.66
N THR A 372 -5.39 -38.92 23.05
CA THR A 372 -4.75 -37.70 22.53
C THR A 372 -3.83 -37.99 21.35
N GLY A 373 -3.53 -39.26 21.08
CA GLY A 373 -2.61 -39.67 20.00
C GLY A 373 -1.19 -39.11 20.17
N GLY A 374 -0.78 -38.76 21.40
CA GLY A 374 0.52 -38.14 21.67
C GLY A 374 0.63 -36.67 21.27
N ASN A 375 -0.47 -36.01 20.89
CA ASN A 375 -0.44 -34.57 20.58
C ASN A 375 -0.31 -33.73 21.88
N PRO A 376 0.76 -32.95 22.07
CA PRO A 376 1.01 -32.21 23.32
C PRO A 376 -0.14 -31.31 23.77
N TYR A 377 -0.76 -30.61 22.82
CA TYR A 377 -1.86 -29.70 23.13
C TYR A 377 -3.11 -30.45 23.59
N PHE A 378 -3.39 -31.63 23.01
CA PHE A 378 -4.51 -32.49 23.40
C PHE A 378 -4.31 -33.03 24.83
N VAL A 379 -3.07 -33.42 25.17
CA VAL A 379 -2.71 -33.87 26.52
C VAL A 379 -2.96 -32.79 27.55
N GLY A 380 -2.48 -31.57 27.30
CA GLY A 380 -2.65 -30.45 28.22
C GLY A 380 -4.11 -30.03 28.41
N GLU A 381 -4.89 -29.94 27.32
CA GLU A 381 -6.33 -29.61 27.41
C GLU A 381 -7.13 -30.67 28.16
N ALA A 382 -6.84 -31.96 27.96
CA ALA A 382 -7.50 -33.03 28.70
C ALA A 382 -7.25 -32.92 30.21
N ILE A 383 -6.02 -32.67 30.65
CA ILE A 383 -5.68 -32.47 32.07
C ILE A 383 -6.37 -31.22 32.63
N ARG A 384 -6.37 -30.12 31.87
CA ARG A 384 -6.96 -28.84 32.29
C ARG A 384 -8.47 -28.99 32.49
N ASP A 385 -9.16 -29.64 31.56
CA ASP A 385 -10.59 -29.93 31.65
C ASP A 385 -10.93 -30.89 32.81
N LEU A 386 -10.10 -31.90 33.10
CA LEU A 386 -10.28 -32.76 34.28
C LEU A 386 -10.18 -31.98 35.60
N ARG A 387 -9.30 -30.97 35.69
CA ARG A 387 -9.17 -30.10 36.86
C ARG A 387 -10.36 -29.15 36.99
N GLU A 388 -10.78 -28.52 35.90
CA GLU A 388 -11.94 -27.63 35.86
C GLU A 388 -13.24 -28.37 36.27
N ARG A 389 -13.38 -29.65 35.89
CA ARG A 389 -14.50 -30.52 36.30
C ARG A 389 -14.40 -31.02 37.76
N GLY A 390 -13.30 -30.77 38.46
CA GLY A 390 -13.03 -31.35 39.78
C GLY A 390 -12.86 -32.88 39.76
N ALA A 391 -12.68 -33.47 38.57
CA ALA A 391 -12.47 -34.91 38.38
C ALA A 391 -11.04 -35.35 38.71
N LEU A 392 -10.12 -34.39 38.89
CA LEU A 392 -8.75 -34.63 39.35
C LEU A 392 -8.56 -34.06 40.77
N GLY A 393 -8.42 -34.94 41.76
CA GLY A 393 -8.20 -34.56 43.16
C GLY A 393 -6.88 -35.04 43.72
N ARG A 394 -6.61 -34.73 45.00
CA ARG A 394 -5.43 -35.22 45.74
C ARG A 394 -5.85 -36.03 46.97
N GLU A 395 -5.42 -37.28 47.03
CA GLU A 395 -5.53 -38.14 48.22
C GLU A 395 -4.13 -38.54 48.70
N ASN A 396 -3.82 -38.30 49.98
CA ASN A 396 -2.50 -38.58 50.57
C ASN A 396 -1.31 -38.01 49.77
N GLY A 397 -1.51 -36.87 49.10
CA GLY A 397 -0.50 -36.22 48.27
C GLY A 397 -0.33 -36.79 46.85
N ARG A 398 -1.09 -37.82 46.46
CA ARG A 398 -1.12 -38.37 45.10
C ARG A 398 -2.37 -37.91 44.34
N LEU A 399 -2.24 -37.76 43.02
CA LEU A 399 -3.39 -37.44 42.18
C LEU A 399 -4.28 -38.67 42.02
N VAL A 400 -5.58 -38.47 42.19
CA VAL A 400 -6.59 -39.51 42.00
C VAL A 400 -7.71 -38.97 41.12
N LEU A 401 -8.30 -39.88 40.33
CA LEU A 401 -9.49 -39.58 39.57
C LEU A 401 -10.71 -39.67 40.50
N ILE A 402 -11.47 -38.60 40.59
CA ILE A 402 -12.71 -38.53 41.37
C ILE A 402 -13.89 -38.71 40.42
N GLY A 403 -14.53 -39.89 40.47
CA GLY A 403 -15.67 -40.25 39.63
C GLY A 403 -15.29 -40.86 38.27
N GLU A 404 -16.29 -41.04 37.39
CA GLU A 404 -16.05 -41.41 35.98
C GLU A 404 -15.69 -40.16 35.18
N ALA A 405 -14.48 -40.12 34.63
CA ALA A 405 -14.08 -39.05 33.74
C ALA A 405 -14.14 -39.49 32.28
N ALA A 406 -15.07 -38.91 31.52
CA ALA A 406 -15.02 -38.96 30.07
C ALA A 406 -13.93 -37.98 29.60
N ILE A 407 -12.84 -38.48 29.02
CA ILE A 407 -11.87 -37.67 28.28
C ILE A 407 -12.43 -37.51 26.87
N PRO A 408 -12.70 -36.29 26.39
CA PRO A 408 -13.17 -36.05 25.03
C PRO A 408 -12.23 -36.71 24.02
N ALA A 409 -12.78 -37.30 22.96
CA ALA A 409 -11.98 -38.02 21.97
C ALA A 409 -11.26 -37.05 21.02
N ALA A 410 -11.73 -35.80 20.94
CA ALA A 410 -11.17 -34.77 20.08
C ALA A 410 -10.99 -33.43 20.83
N LEU A 411 -9.97 -32.69 20.43
CA LEU A 411 -9.60 -31.40 21.00
C LEU A 411 -10.70 -30.33 20.91
N GLN A 412 -11.44 -30.31 19.79
CA GLN A 412 -12.54 -29.38 19.58
C GLN A 412 -13.65 -29.59 20.62
N GLU A 413 -13.94 -30.84 21.02
CA GLU A 413 -14.95 -31.15 22.05
C GLU A 413 -14.52 -30.63 23.44
N ALA A 414 -13.23 -30.76 23.78
CA ALA A 414 -12.70 -30.24 25.04
C ALA A 414 -12.75 -28.71 25.09
N LEU A 415 -12.31 -28.03 24.02
CA LEU A 415 -12.37 -26.58 23.93
C LEU A 415 -13.81 -26.05 23.92
N GLN A 416 -14.71 -26.73 23.21
CA GLN A 416 -16.14 -26.39 23.20
C GLN A 416 -16.72 -26.43 24.61
N ALA A 417 -16.45 -27.51 25.36
CA ALA A 417 -16.93 -27.66 26.73
C ALA A 417 -16.41 -26.56 27.68
N ARG A 418 -15.21 -26.02 27.42
CA ARG A 418 -14.65 -24.89 28.17
C ARG A 418 -15.35 -23.57 27.83
N LEU A 419 -15.58 -23.31 26.54
CA LEU A 419 -16.34 -22.13 26.09
C LEU A 419 -17.80 -22.15 26.58
N ASP A 420 -18.40 -23.34 26.66
CA ASP A 420 -19.77 -23.53 27.17
C ASP A 420 -19.93 -23.19 28.67
N ARG A 421 -18.82 -23.11 29.42
CA ARG A 421 -18.80 -22.73 30.85
C ARG A 421 -18.58 -21.24 31.10
N LEU A 422 -18.19 -20.48 30.08
CA LEU A 422 -18.03 -19.03 30.18
C LEU A 422 -19.37 -18.36 30.51
N ASP A 423 -19.32 -17.29 31.32
CA ASP A 423 -20.47 -16.43 31.53
C ASP A 423 -20.84 -15.64 30.26
N ALA A 424 -21.94 -14.90 30.30
CA ALA A 424 -22.46 -14.22 29.12
C ALA A 424 -21.50 -13.14 28.58
N ASP A 425 -20.81 -12.40 29.47
CA ASP A 425 -19.91 -11.32 29.06
C ASP A 425 -18.61 -11.91 28.47
N ALA A 426 -18.05 -12.96 29.10
CA ALA A 426 -16.88 -13.69 28.61
C ALA A 426 -17.13 -14.41 27.29
N ARG A 427 -18.34 -14.97 27.11
CA ARG A 427 -18.73 -15.58 25.84
C ARG A 427 -18.89 -14.54 24.73
N ASP A 428 -19.50 -13.39 24.98
CA ASP A 428 -19.66 -12.34 23.97
C ASP A 428 -18.29 -11.75 23.58
N LEU A 429 -17.38 -11.57 24.55
CA LEU A 429 -16.04 -11.08 24.28
C LEU A 429 -15.23 -12.07 23.45
N VAL A 430 -15.16 -13.34 23.86
CA VAL A 430 -14.32 -14.34 23.17
C VAL A 430 -14.83 -14.62 21.75
N THR A 431 -16.15 -14.59 21.54
CA THR A 431 -16.73 -14.80 20.20
C THR A 431 -16.59 -13.57 19.31
N THR A 432 -16.73 -12.35 19.86
CA THR A 432 -16.42 -11.11 19.13
C THR A 432 -14.95 -11.04 18.74
N ALA A 433 -14.04 -11.35 19.67
CA ALA A 433 -12.61 -11.44 19.39
C ALA A 433 -12.28 -12.48 18.31
N ALA A 434 -12.98 -13.64 18.32
CA ALA A 434 -12.77 -14.67 17.31
C ALA A 434 -13.16 -14.23 15.89
N VAL A 435 -14.16 -13.34 15.77
CA VAL A 435 -14.58 -12.70 14.50
C VAL A 435 -13.55 -11.66 14.04
N ILE A 436 -12.95 -10.89 14.95
CA ILE A 436 -11.88 -9.95 14.62
C ILE A 436 -10.66 -10.68 14.04
N GLY A 437 -10.18 -11.72 14.71
CA GLY A 437 -9.00 -12.45 14.27
C GLY A 437 -8.25 -13.18 15.38
N ARG A 438 -7.03 -13.64 15.10
CA ARG A 438 -6.17 -14.32 16.10
C ARG A 438 -5.60 -13.37 17.15
N SER A 439 -5.32 -12.15 16.74
CA SER A 439 -4.89 -11.04 17.58
C SER A 439 -5.88 -9.89 17.43
N PHE A 440 -6.10 -9.18 18.52
CA PHE A 440 -7.07 -8.10 18.60
C PHE A 440 -6.65 -7.10 19.67
N GLY A 441 -6.73 -5.80 19.34
CA GLY A 441 -6.40 -4.75 20.29
C GLY A 441 -7.62 -4.25 21.05
N LEU A 442 -7.35 -3.71 22.24
CA LEU A 442 -8.36 -3.10 23.09
C LEU A 442 -9.16 -1.99 22.39
N PRO A 443 -8.58 -1.07 21.59
CA PRO A 443 -9.33 0.00 20.94
C PRO A 443 -10.47 -0.48 20.03
N LEU A 444 -10.25 -1.59 19.31
CA LEU A 444 -11.28 -2.19 18.46
C LEU A 444 -12.34 -2.91 19.32
N LEU A 445 -11.92 -3.65 20.35
CA LEU A 445 -12.84 -4.32 21.28
C LEU A 445 -13.75 -3.34 22.03
N GLU A 446 -13.23 -2.22 22.51
CA GLU A 446 -14.01 -1.21 23.25
C GLU A 446 -15.08 -0.52 22.39
N ARG A 447 -14.90 -0.51 21.06
CA ARG A 447 -15.92 -0.05 20.11
C ARG A 447 -17.01 -1.11 19.89
N LEU A 448 -16.66 -2.39 20.01
CA LEU A 448 -17.54 -3.52 19.75
C LEU A 448 -18.27 -4.02 21.02
N LEU A 449 -17.80 -3.69 22.22
CA LEU A 449 -18.35 -4.21 23.47
C LEU A 449 -18.52 -3.09 24.50
N PRO A 450 -19.47 -3.22 25.45
CA PRO A 450 -19.69 -2.20 26.47
C PRO A 450 -18.48 -2.03 27.40
N GLY A 451 -17.86 -0.85 27.35
CA GLY A 451 -16.58 -0.52 28.03
C GLY A 451 -16.40 -0.91 29.51
N PRO A 452 -17.41 -0.83 30.41
CA PRO A 452 -17.21 -1.13 31.83
C PRO A 452 -16.85 -2.59 32.16
N ARG A 453 -17.05 -3.52 31.23
CA ARG A 453 -16.83 -4.96 31.47
C ARG A 453 -15.67 -5.57 30.68
N VAL A 454 -15.18 -4.90 29.64
CA VAL A 454 -14.16 -5.43 28.72
C VAL A 454 -12.88 -5.85 29.46
N LEU A 455 -12.29 -4.95 30.28
CA LEU A 455 -11.04 -5.23 31.00
C LEU A 455 -11.16 -6.34 32.07
N PRO A 456 -12.20 -6.37 32.94
CA PRO A 456 -12.44 -7.49 33.84
C PRO A 456 -12.59 -8.83 33.10
N THR A 457 -13.33 -8.84 32.00
CA THR A 457 -13.58 -10.05 31.21
C THR A 457 -12.31 -10.53 30.48
N LEU A 458 -11.48 -9.63 29.95
CA LEU A 458 -10.16 -9.97 29.41
C LEU A 458 -9.28 -10.61 30.49
N SER A 459 -9.29 -10.06 31.71
CA SER A 459 -8.55 -10.62 32.85
C SER A 459 -9.02 -12.05 33.20
N GLU A 460 -10.33 -12.30 33.12
CA GLU A 460 -10.91 -13.63 33.33
C GLU A 460 -10.49 -14.61 32.23
N LEU A 461 -10.58 -14.22 30.95
CA LEU A 461 -10.16 -15.06 29.83
C LEU A 461 -8.66 -15.38 29.86
N GLN A 462 -7.83 -14.45 30.34
CA GLN A 462 -6.40 -14.68 30.62
C GLN A 462 -6.20 -15.67 31.77
N TRP A 463 -7.00 -15.55 32.84
CA TRP A 463 -6.96 -16.49 33.96
C TRP A 463 -7.37 -17.91 33.53
N LEU A 464 -8.38 -18.01 32.65
CA LEU A 464 -8.82 -19.24 32.00
C LEU A 464 -7.87 -19.71 30.89
N GLN A 465 -6.78 -19.01 30.63
CA GLN A 465 -5.76 -19.36 29.63
C GLN A 465 -6.29 -19.47 28.19
N LEU A 466 -7.41 -18.81 27.86
CA LEU A 466 -7.96 -18.78 26.50
C LEU A 466 -7.26 -17.74 25.64
N ILE A 467 -6.88 -16.63 26.25
CA ILE A 467 -6.14 -15.53 25.62
C ILE A 467 -4.89 -15.21 26.44
N VAL A 468 -3.94 -14.55 25.80
CA VAL A 468 -2.77 -13.97 26.46
C VAL A 468 -2.65 -12.51 26.03
N GLU A 469 -2.14 -11.69 26.92
CA GLU A 469 -1.75 -10.32 26.58
C GLU A 469 -0.40 -10.42 25.88
N GLU A 470 -0.40 -10.02 24.61
CA GLU A 470 0.78 -10.03 23.76
C GLU A 470 1.60 -8.77 23.97
N ARG A 471 0.92 -7.64 24.19
CA ARG A 471 1.55 -6.34 24.45
C ARG A 471 0.82 -5.60 25.55
N SER A 472 1.60 -5.07 26.49
CA SER A 472 1.14 -4.19 27.56
C SER A 472 1.37 -2.73 27.17
N GLY A 473 0.46 -1.83 27.56
CA GLY A 473 0.61 -0.40 27.28
C GLY A 473 -0.70 0.36 27.27
N ALA A 474 -0.70 1.55 26.66
CA ALA A 474 -1.89 2.41 26.53
C ALA A 474 -2.97 1.82 25.60
N ALA A 475 -2.56 0.98 24.64
CA ALA A 475 -3.43 0.21 23.75
C ALA A 475 -3.01 -1.27 23.81
N PRO A 476 -3.39 -2.01 24.85
CA PRO A 476 -2.96 -3.39 25.01
C PRO A 476 -3.54 -4.28 23.91
N GLU A 477 -2.74 -5.26 23.50
CA GLU A 477 -3.12 -6.25 22.52
C GLU A 477 -3.17 -7.64 23.13
N TYR A 478 -4.16 -8.38 22.68
CA TYR A 478 -4.42 -9.73 23.13
C TYR A 478 -4.40 -10.64 21.93
N ARG A 479 -3.98 -11.88 22.17
CA ARG A 479 -4.10 -12.95 21.19
C ARG A 479 -4.71 -14.17 21.82
N PHE A 480 -5.36 -14.99 21.00
CA PHE A 480 -5.72 -16.33 21.44
C PHE A 480 -4.45 -17.10 21.78
N ARG A 481 -4.47 -17.80 22.92
CA ARG A 481 -3.32 -18.61 23.35
C ARG A 481 -2.96 -19.66 22.31
N HIS A 482 -3.97 -20.15 21.59
CA HIS A 482 -3.83 -21.09 20.47
C HIS A 482 -4.87 -20.79 19.39
N GLY A 483 -4.50 -20.88 18.11
CA GLY A 483 -5.39 -20.58 16.98
C GLY A 483 -6.70 -21.39 17.01
N LEU A 484 -6.62 -22.65 17.42
CA LEU A 484 -7.82 -23.48 17.56
C LEU A 484 -8.84 -22.96 18.58
N VAL A 485 -8.43 -22.20 19.61
CA VAL A 485 -9.39 -21.58 20.54
C VAL A 485 -10.27 -20.58 19.80
N ARG A 486 -9.66 -19.78 18.92
CA ARG A 486 -10.39 -18.87 18.02
C ARG A 486 -11.31 -19.66 17.09
N ASP A 487 -10.82 -20.71 16.45
CA ASP A 487 -11.61 -21.48 15.48
C ASP A 487 -12.84 -22.15 16.13
N VAL A 488 -12.68 -22.71 17.33
CA VAL A 488 -13.80 -23.28 18.09
C VAL A 488 -14.76 -22.17 18.54
N ALA A 489 -14.24 -21.06 19.10
CA ALA A 489 -15.08 -19.93 19.50
C ALA A 489 -15.89 -19.35 18.33
N TYR A 490 -15.26 -19.18 17.18
CA TYR A 490 -15.91 -18.74 15.95
C TYR A 490 -16.94 -19.78 15.46
N GLY A 491 -16.59 -21.07 15.51
CA GLY A 491 -17.50 -22.17 15.15
C GLY A 491 -18.72 -22.31 16.06
N THR A 492 -18.70 -21.73 17.27
CA THR A 492 -19.89 -21.69 18.16
C THR A 492 -20.95 -20.69 17.70
N LEU A 493 -20.59 -19.74 16.84
CA LEU A 493 -21.50 -18.71 16.37
C LEU A 493 -22.48 -19.28 15.36
N VAL A 494 -23.77 -19.08 15.63
CA VAL A 494 -24.78 -19.25 14.58
C VAL A 494 -24.57 -18.22 13.48
N GLU A 495 -24.90 -18.60 12.25
CA GLU A 495 -24.64 -17.80 11.05
C GLU A 495 -25.13 -16.34 11.16
N SER A 496 -26.33 -16.12 11.72
CA SER A 496 -26.89 -14.78 11.90
C SER A 496 -26.05 -13.89 12.82
N ARG A 497 -25.49 -14.47 13.91
CA ARG A 497 -24.65 -13.73 14.87
C ARG A 497 -23.26 -13.48 14.28
N ARG A 498 -22.72 -14.45 13.54
CA ARG A 498 -21.46 -14.30 12.79
C ARG A 498 -21.56 -13.11 11.84
N ARG A 499 -22.61 -13.06 11.01
CA ARG A 499 -22.83 -11.95 10.06
C ARG A 499 -22.93 -10.61 10.77
N GLU A 500 -23.75 -10.51 11.83
CA GLU A 500 -23.90 -9.30 12.63
C GLU A 500 -22.55 -8.80 13.19
N LEU A 501 -21.74 -9.70 13.74
CA LEU A 501 -20.42 -9.34 14.27
C LEU A 501 -19.46 -8.89 13.16
N HIS A 502 -19.47 -9.54 12.00
CA HIS A 502 -18.64 -9.14 10.86
C HIS A 502 -19.01 -7.73 10.37
N VAL A 503 -20.30 -7.37 10.28
CA VAL A 503 -20.73 -5.99 9.97
C VAL A 503 -20.16 -5.00 10.99
N ARG A 504 -20.33 -5.29 12.28
CA ARG A 504 -19.89 -4.40 13.36
C ARG A 504 -18.38 -4.21 13.37
N VAL A 505 -17.61 -5.28 13.12
CA VAL A 505 -16.15 -5.20 12.99
C VAL A 505 -15.76 -4.36 11.79
N GLY A 506 -16.37 -4.59 10.62
CA GLY A 506 -16.14 -3.79 9.42
C GLY A 506 -16.42 -2.30 9.63
N GLU A 507 -17.54 -1.95 10.27
CA GLU A 507 -17.88 -0.56 10.60
C GLU A 507 -16.89 0.07 11.58
N ALA A 508 -16.49 -0.66 12.61
CA ALA A 508 -15.49 -0.18 13.57
C ALA A 508 -14.11 0.03 12.90
N LEU A 509 -13.75 -0.81 11.91
CA LEU A 509 -12.53 -0.65 11.12
C LEU A 509 -12.59 0.58 10.21
N VAL A 510 -13.72 0.85 9.55
CA VAL A 510 -13.93 2.07 8.74
C VAL A 510 -13.75 3.33 9.61
N ASP A 511 -14.30 3.33 10.82
CA ASP A 511 -14.17 4.47 11.73
C ASP A 511 -12.77 4.63 12.30
N LEU A 512 -12.08 3.52 12.59
CA LEU A 512 -10.72 3.55 13.14
C LEU A 512 -9.67 4.00 12.11
N HIS A 513 -9.89 3.67 10.83
CA HIS A 513 -8.97 3.96 9.72
C HIS A 513 -9.53 5.00 8.75
N ARG A 514 -10.37 5.94 9.24
CA ARG A 514 -11.01 6.97 8.41
C ARG A 514 -10.00 7.81 7.63
N ASP A 515 -8.85 8.07 8.23
CA ASP A 515 -7.81 8.90 7.63
C ASP A 515 -6.93 8.13 6.61
N SER A 516 -6.94 6.78 6.68
CA SER A 516 -6.10 5.88 5.87
C SER A 516 -6.82 4.58 5.50
N PRO A 517 -7.92 4.66 4.74
CA PRO A 517 -8.78 3.51 4.51
C PRO A 517 -8.12 2.41 3.66
N ALA A 518 -7.10 2.76 2.87
CA ALA A 518 -6.38 1.82 2.01
C ALA A 518 -5.64 0.71 2.78
N GLU A 519 -5.18 0.97 4.00
CA GLU A 519 -4.53 -0.01 4.89
C GLU A 519 -5.37 -1.26 5.12
N VAL A 520 -6.69 -1.06 5.17
CA VAL A 520 -7.64 -2.05 5.64
C VAL A 520 -8.63 -2.48 4.57
N TYR A 521 -8.47 -2.07 3.29
CA TYR A 521 -9.39 -2.50 2.22
C TYR A 521 -9.55 -4.02 2.14
N GLY A 522 -8.45 -4.77 2.27
CA GLY A 522 -8.52 -6.24 2.32
C GLY A 522 -9.27 -6.78 3.54
N LEU A 523 -9.08 -6.19 4.73
CA LEU A 523 -9.83 -6.56 5.94
C LEU A 523 -11.32 -6.19 5.82
N LEU A 524 -11.64 -5.01 5.31
CA LEU A 524 -13.01 -4.55 5.07
C LEU A 524 -13.71 -5.44 4.04
N ALA A 525 -13.03 -5.78 2.94
CA ALA A 525 -13.49 -6.74 1.95
C ALA A 525 -13.81 -8.09 2.59
N HIS A 526 -12.90 -8.63 3.42
CA HIS A 526 -13.13 -9.87 4.17
C HIS A 526 -14.36 -9.77 5.09
N HIS A 527 -14.43 -8.75 5.95
CA HIS A 527 -15.53 -8.64 6.91
C HIS A 527 -16.88 -8.43 6.23
N PHE A 528 -16.99 -7.61 5.18
CA PHE A 528 -18.26 -7.43 4.49
C PHE A 528 -18.65 -8.63 3.62
N ALA A 529 -17.68 -9.36 3.07
CA ALA A 529 -17.94 -10.64 2.40
C ALA A 529 -18.51 -11.69 3.38
N GLU A 530 -17.88 -11.86 4.54
CA GLU A 530 -18.32 -12.80 5.60
C GLU A 530 -19.62 -12.35 6.29
N ALA A 531 -19.91 -11.05 6.29
CA ALA A 531 -21.18 -10.50 6.73
C ALA A 531 -22.35 -10.78 5.78
N ASP A 532 -22.06 -11.21 4.54
CA ASP A 532 -23.01 -11.29 3.45
C ASP A 532 -23.63 -9.92 3.10
N GLU A 533 -22.80 -8.87 3.10
CA GLU A 533 -23.12 -7.49 2.68
C GLU A 533 -22.55 -7.25 1.27
N PRO A 534 -23.24 -7.71 0.21
CA PRO A 534 -22.63 -7.87 -1.11
C PRO A 534 -22.21 -6.55 -1.76
N GLU A 535 -22.97 -5.47 -1.60
CA GLU A 535 -22.61 -4.16 -2.16
C GLU A 535 -21.31 -3.62 -1.55
N ARG A 536 -21.16 -3.73 -0.23
CA ARG A 536 -19.94 -3.30 0.48
C ARG A 536 -18.78 -4.23 0.19
N ALA A 537 -19.02 -5.54 0.09
CA ALA A 537 -18.01 -6.51 -0.31
C ALA A 537 -17.45 -6.17 -1.69
N VAL A 538 -18.32 -5.90 -2.67
CA VAL A 538 -17.92 -5.46 -4.02
C VAL A 538 -17.05 -4.19 -3.95
N GLU A 539 -17.52 -3.16 -3.24
CA GLU A 539 -16.79 -1.90 -3.13
C GLU A 539 -15.36 -2.10 -2.63
N TYR A 540 -15.18 -2.83 -1.52
CA TYR A 540 -13.88 -2.99 -0.92
C TYR A 540 -13.01 -4.05 -1.62
N LEU A 541 -13.59 -5.06 -2.27
CA LEU A 541 -12.84 -6.02 -3.10
C LEU A 541 -12.24 -5.33 -4.33
N VAL A 542 -12.99 -4.47 -5.02
CA VAL A 542 -12.48 -3.70 -6.16
C VAL A 542 -11.40 -2.72 -5.70
N LYS A 543 -11.62 -1.98 -4.60
CA LYS A 543 -10.62 -1.07 -4.04
C LYS A 543 -9.35 -1.79 -3.58
N ALA A 544 -9.48 -2.97 -2.97
CA ALA A 544 -8.34 -3.79 -2.60
C ALA A 544 -7.58 -4.29 -3.84
N GLY A 545 -8.30 -4.73 -4.88
CA GLY A 545 -7.70 -5.14 -6.15
C GLY A 545 -6.98 -3.99 -6.86
N ASP A 546 -7.55 -2.79 -6.84
CA ASP A 546 -6.91 -1.59 -7.38
C ASP A 546 -5.64 -1.24 -6.59
N ALA A 547 -5.68 -1.35 -5.25
CA ALA A 547 -4.51 -1.13 -4.40
C ALA A 547 -3.42 -2.21 -4.62
N ALA A 548 -3.79 -3.47 -4.83
CA ALA A 548 -2.88 -4.57 -5.14
C ALA A 548 -2.22 -4.37 -6.52
N ARG A 549 -3.01 -4.02 -7.54
CA ARG A 549 -2.52 -3.71 -8.89
C ARG A 549 -1.59 -2.49 -8.88
N ALA A 550 -1.90 -1.48 -8.07
CA ALA A 550 -1.03 -0.31 -7.88
C ALA A 550 0.32 -0.62 -7.22
N VAL A 551 0.51 -1.82 -6.65
CA VAL A 551 1.81 -2.30 -6.15
C VAL A 551 2.33 -3.53 -6.90
N TYR A 552 1.79 -3.80 -8.10
CA TYR A 552 2.10 -4.94 -8.97
C TYR A 552 1.96 -6.31 -8.32
N ALA A 553 1.01 -6.44 -7.40
CA ALA A 553 0.52 -7.74 -6.95
C ALA A 553 -0.58 -8.21 -7.89
N ASP A 554 -0.23 -8.50 -9.15
CA ASP A 554 -1.19 -8.75 -10.24
C ASP A 554 -2.07 -9.97 -9.98
N ASP A 555 -1.50 -11.07 -9.51
CA ASP A 555 -2.25 -12.29 -9.16
C ASP A 555 -3.27 -12.02 -8.04
N GLU A 556 -2.86 -11.28 -7.00
CA GLU A 556 -3.73 -10.88 -5.90
C GLU A 556 -4.84 -9.92 -6.38
N ALA A 557 -4.50 -8.96 -7.25
CA ALA A 557 -5.48 -8.06 -7.84
C ALA A 557 -6.53 -8.84 -8.64
N ILE A 558 -6.10 -9.78 -9.48
CA ILE A 558 -6.99 -10.67 -10.25
C ILE A 558 -7.89 -11.49 -9.32
N GLU A 559 -7.35 -12.07 -8.24
CA GLU A 559 -8.15 -12.83 -7.27
C GLU A 559 -9.20 -11.96 -6.59
N LEU A 560 -8.82 -10.77 -6.12
CA LEU A 560 -9.71 -9.80 -5.46
C LEU A 560 -10.84 -9.36 -6.41
N TYR A 561 -10.52 -9.06 -7.68
CA TYR A 561 -11.51 -8.74 -8.69
C TYR A 561 -12.44 -9.92 -9.00
N ARG A 562 -11.92 -11.15 -9.14
CA ARG A 562 -12.75 -12.36 -9.37
C ARG A 562 -13.70 -12.63 -8.21
N ARG A 563 -13.24 -12.45 -6.96
CA ARG A 563 -14.11 -12.51 -5.78
C ARG A 563 -15.19 -11.43 -5.84
N GLY A 564 -14.83 -10.21 -6.24
CA GLY A 564 -15.77 -9.10 -6.45
C GLY A 564 -16.85 -9.44 -7.49
N LEU A 565 -16.47 -10.01 -8.63
CA LEU A 565 -17.39 -10.47 -9.68
C LEU A 565 -18.41 -11.48 -9.14
N GLY A 566 -17.98 -12.42 -8.29
CA GLY A 566 -18.88 -13.36 -7.63
C GLY A 566 -19.96 -12.68 -6.78
N PHE A 567 -19.66 -11.55 -6.13
CA PHE A 567 -20.67 -10.76 -5.41
C PHE A 567 -21.53 -9.91 -6.35
N MET A 568 -20.95 -9.31 -7.40
CA MET A 568 -21.69 -8.52 -8.40
C MET A 568 -22.77 -9.36 -9.09
N GLU A 569 -22.46 -10.60 -9.45
CA GLU A 569 -23.43 -11.53 -10.04
C GLU A 569 -24.61 -11.82 -9.10
N ARG A 570 -24.36 -11.88 -7.79
CA ARG A 570 -25.41 -12.13 -6.78
C ARG A 570 -26.37 -10.95 -6.62
N ILE A 571 -25.88 -9.72 -6.72
CA ILE A 571 -26.70 -8.49 -6.61
C ILE A 571 -27.24 -7.99 -7.95
N GLY A 572 -26.81 -8.61 -9.06
CA GLY A 572 -27.18 -8.16 -10.40
C GLY A 572 -26.55 -6.81 -10.78
N ASP A 573 -25.36 -6.51 -10.26
CA ASP A 573 -24.61 -5.30 -10.61
C ASP A 573 -23.87 -5.49 -11.94
N GLU A 574 -24.65 -5.52 -13.02
CA GLU A 574 -24.12 -5.60 -14.38
C GLU A 574 -23.28 -4.37 -14.73
N ALA A 575 -23.52 -3.22 -14.09
CA ALA A 575 -22.84 -1.96 -14.37
C ALA A 575 -21.35 -2.03 -13.97
N SER A 576 -21.02 -2.66 -12.85
CA SER A 576 -19.63 -2.82 -12.38
C SER A 576 -18.94 -4.06 -12.94
N THR A 577 -19.70 -5.10 -13.33
CA THR A 577 -19.15 -6.38 -13.82
C THR A 577 -18.22 -6.20 -15.03
N ARG A 578 -18.67 -5.46 -16.05
CA ARG A 578 -17.88 -5.26 -17.28
C ARG A 578 -16.58 -4.48 -17.01
N PRO A 579 -16.58 -3.32 -16.33
CA PRO A 579 -15.35 -2.64 -15.93
C PRO A 579 -14.37 -3.54 -15.17
N THR A 580 -14.84 -4.33 -14.20
CA THR A 580 -13.96 -5.21 -13.41
C THR A 580 -13.34 -6.33 -14.26
N LEU A 581 -14.09 -6.91 -15.21
CA LEU A 581 -13.52 -7.86 -16.17
C LEU A 581 -12.45 -7.20 -17.07
N LEU A 582 -12.67 -5.95 -17.51
CA LEU A 582 -11.67 -5.21 -18.29
C LEU A 582 -10.39 -4.98 -17.48
N LYS A 583 -10.48 -4.69 -16.16
CA LYS A 583 -9.31 -4.59 -15.28
C LYS A 583 -8.51 -5.90 -15.26
N ILE A 584 -9.17 -7.04 -15.06
CA ILE A 584 -8.52 -8.37 -15.08
C ILE A 584 -7.87 -8.65 -16.43
N ALA A 585 -8.59 -8.42 -17.53
CA ALA A 585 -8.08 -8.68 -18.88
C ALA A 585 -6.86 -7.81 -19.20
N LEU A 586 -6.88 -6.55 -18.78
CA LEU A 586 -5.77 -5.63 -18.92
C LEU A 586 -4.55 -6.04 -18.08
N THR A 587 -4.76 -6.50 -16.85
CA THR A 587 -3.67 -7.04 -16.01
C THR A 587 -2.97 -8.20 -16.70
N HIS A 588 -3.70 -9.17 -17.27
CA HIS A 588 -3.10 -10.25 -18.07
C HIS A 588 -2.39 -9.74 -19.33
N HIS A 589 -3.00 -8.77 -20.04
CA HIS A 589 -2.44 -8.22 -21.28
C HIS A 589 -1.10 -7.51 -21.05
N LEU A 590 -1.01 -6.71 -19.98
CA LEU A 590 0.22 -6.02 -19.59
C LEU A 590 1.34 -6.99 -19.21
N ALA A 591 0.98 -8.13 -18.61
CA ALA A 591 1.90 -9.22 -18.27
C ALA A 591 2.27 -10.16 -19.45
N PHE A 592 1.93 -9.78 -20.69
CA PHE A 592 2.11 -10.60 -21.91
C PHE A 592 1.36 -11.95 -21.91
N ASP A 593 0.41 -12.17 -21.01
CA ASP A 593 -0.50 -13.33 -21.02
C ASP A 593 -1.73 -13.04 -21.91
N PHE A 594 -1.48 -12.92 -23.21
CA PHE A 594 -2.51 -12.58 -24.19
C PHE A 594 -3.62 -13.63 -24.29
N HIS A 595 -3.30 -14.89 -23.97
CA HIS A 595 -4.27 -15.97 -23.96
C HIS A 595 -5.32 -15.75 -22.87
N ALA A 596 -4.88 -15.61 -21.61
CA ALA A 596 -5.79 -15.33 -20.50
C ALA A 596 -6.50 -13.98 -20.68
N ALA A 597 -5.81 -12.97 -21.20
CA ALA A 597 -6.41 -11.67 -21.51
C ALA A 597 -7.59 -11.80 -22.47
N ASN A 598 -7.45 -12.58 -23.56
CA ASN A 598 -8.51 -12.79 -24.53
C ASN A 598 -9.75 -13.48 -23.94
N GLU A 599 -9.56 -14.49 -23.08
CA GLU A 599 -10.68 -15.18 -22.44
C GLU A 599 -11.52 -14.19 -21.63
N VAL A 600 -10.86 -13.33 -20.85
CA VAL A 600 -11.53 -12.35 -19.99
C VAL A 600 -12.08 -11.17 -20.80
N PHE A 601 -11.39 -10.70 -21.84
CA PHE A 601 -11.92 -9.70 -22.77
C PHE A 601 -13.20 -10.19 -23.45
N ALA A 602 -13.22 -11.43 -23.92
CA ALA A 602 -14.42 -12.03 -24.52
C ALA A 602 -15.59 -12.06 -23.53
N GLU A 603 -15.33 -12.40 -22.26
CA GLU A 603 -16.34 -12.31 -21.21
C GLU A 603 -16.83 -10.87 -20.99
N ALA A 604 -15.91 -9.90 -20.89
CA ALA A 604 -16.24 -8.49 -20.71
C ALA A 604 -17.11 -7.94 -21.84
N PHE A 605 -16.77 -8.26 -23.10
CA PHE A 605 -17.51 -7.81 -24.28
C PHE A 605 -18.86 -8.51 -24.46
N ALA A 606 -19.04 -9.71 -23.88
CA ALA A 606 -20.33 -10.36 -23.83
C ALA A 606 -21.31 -9.68 -22.86
N ARG A 607 -20.81 -8.90 -21.88
CA ARG A 607 -21.65 -8.10 -20.97
C ARG A 607 -22.09 -6.80 -21.65
N PRO A 608 -23.38 -6.40 -21.54
CA PRO A 608 -23.88 -5.18 -22.17
C PRO A 608 -23.17 -3.95 -21.57
N ALA A 609 -22.81 -2.98 -22.41
CA ALA A 609 -22.33 -1.69 -21.93
C ALA A 609 -23.51 -0.90 -21.30
N PRO A 610 -23.30 -0.19 -20.19
CA PRO A 610 -24.33 0.69 -19.63
C PRO A 610 -24.74 1.76 -20.66
N ALA A 611 -26.03 2.05 -20.73
CA ALA A 611 -26.53 3.09 -21.63
C ALA A 611 -25.96 4.45 -21.20
N PRO A 612 -25.34 5.20 -22.11
CA PRO A 612 -24.72 6.47 -21.75
C PRO A 612 -25.79 7.50 -21.32
N ALA A 613 -25.58 8.13 -20.17
CA ALA A 613 -26.40 9.26 -19.74
C ALA A 613 -26.20 10.46 -20.69
N ARG A 614 -27.29 11.07 -21.14
CA ARG A 614 -27.26 12.25 -22.03
C ARG A 614 -28.19 13.33 -21.51
N LEU A 615 -27.62 14.49 -21.19
CA LEU A 615 -28.36 15.71 -20.89
C LEU A 615 -28.50 16.55 -22.16
N GLU A 616 -29.50 17.42 -22.16
CA GLU A 616 -29.69 18.39 -23.25
C GLU A 616 -28.53 19.40 -23.26
N PRO A 617 -27.92 19.68 -24.43
CA PRO A 617 -26.85 20.66 -24.57
C PRO A 617 -27.41 22.08 -24.43
N SER A 618 -27.36 22.64 -23.23
CA SER A 618 -27.98 23.94 -22.89
C SER A 618 -27.01 25.02 -22.39
N GLU A 619 -25.82 24.63 -21.96
CA GLU A 619 -24.85 25.53 -21.30
C GLU A 619 -23.60 25.78 -22.17
N THR A 620 -22.94 26.90 -21.90
CA THR A 620 -21.63 27.23 -22.44
C THR A 620 -20.54 27.06 -21.37
N LEU A 621 -19.44 26.42 -21.74
CA LEU A 621 -18.24 26.26 -20.92
C LEU A 621 -17.10 27.11 -21.49
N THR A 622 -16.44 27.93 -20.67
CA THR A 622 -15.23 28.66 -21.08
C THR A 622 -13.98 28.02 -20.47
N TRP A 623 -13.01 27.65 -21.30
CA TRP A 623 -11.72 27.09 -20.86
C TRP A 623 -10.56 27.97 -21.34
N ALA A 624 -9.71 28.44 -20.43
CA ALA A 624 -8.47 29.10 -20.84
C ALA A 624 -7.36 28.09 -21.13
N MET A 625 -6.69 28.24 -22.27
CA MET A 625 -5.59 27.40 -22.72
C MET A 625 -4.38 28.25 -23.12
N PRO A 626 -3.14 27.75 -23.00
CA PRO A 626 -1.97 28.51 -23.44
C PRO A 626 -1.97 28.72 -24.96
N THR A 627 -1.34 29.79 -25.45
CA THR A 627 -1.08 29.99 -26.90
C THR A 627 0.15 29.24 -27.40
N ALA A 628 0.94 28.64 -26.51
CA ALA A 628 2.29 28.13 -26.77
C ALA A 628 2.35 26.74 -27.47
N TRP A 629 1.49 26.48 -28.46
CA TRP A 629 1.42 25.20 -29.19
C TRP A 629 1.09 25.44 -30.67
N ASP A 630 1.24 24.40 -31.52
CA ASP A 630 1.09 24.50 -32.98
C ASP A 630 -0.35 24.68 -33.48
N ARG A 631 -1.34 24.50 -32.60
CA ARG A 631 -2.79 24.62 -32.86
C ARG A 631 -3.31 23.63 -33.92
N ALA A 632 -2.56 22.57 -34.21
CA ALA A 632 -3.00 21.47 -35.02
C ALA A 632 -3.89 20.55 -34.17
N VAL A 633 -5.20 20.61 -34.42
CA VAL A 633 -6.24 19.93 -33.63
C VAL A 633 -6.77 18.64 -34.29
N ALA A 634 -5.97 18.04 -35.16
CA ALA A 634 -6.31 16.81 -35.86
C ALA A 634 -5.32 15.68 -35.52
N PRO A 635 -5.77 14.41 -35.55
CA PRO A 635 -4.95 13.27 -35.15
C PRO A 635 -3.61 13.21 -35.89
N GLY A 636 -2.53 13.01 -35.14
CA GLY A 636 -1.17 12.77 -35.65
C GLY A 636 -0.40 13.98 -36.16
N LEU A 637 -1.01 15.17 -36.19
CA LEU A 637 -0.36 16.40 -36.66
C LEU A 637 0.40 17.17 -35.57
N SER A 638 0.12 16.91 -34.30
CA SER A 638 0.79 17.48 -33.13
C SER A 638 1.00 16.40 -32.07
N LEU A 639 2.05 16.54 -31.28
CA LEU A 639 2.31 15.76 -30.06
C LEU A 639 2.26 16.63 -28.79
N SER A 640 1.76 17.87 -28.88
CA SER A 640 1.64 18.76 -27.71
C SER A 640 0.43 18.39 -26.84
N ASP A 641 0.57 18.50 -25.52
CA ASP A 641 -0.51 18.24 -24.56
C ASP A 641 -1.78 19.09 -24.82
N PRO A 642 -1.67 20.42 -25.06
CA PRO A 642 -2.82 21.23 -25.48
C PRO A 642 -3.54 20.68 -26.72
N ALA A 643 -2.80 20.17 -27.71
CA ALA A 643 -3.39 19.56 -28.90
C ALA A 643 -4.12 18.26 -28.57
N PHE A 644 -3.58 17.42 -27.69
CA PHE A 644 -4.24 16.19 -27.28
C PHE A 644 -5.56 16.47 -26.58
N GLN A 645 -5.58 17.44 -25.66
CA GLN A 645 -6.79 17.83 -24.93
C GLN A 645 -7.90 18.32 -25.86
N VAL A 646 -7.57 19.12 -26.88
CA VAL A 646 -8.57 19.57 -27.87
C VAL A 646 -8.95 18.45 -28.82
N THR A 647 -8.00 17.70 -29.38
CA THR A 647 -8.24 16.64 -30.36
C THR A 647 -9.13 15.53 -29.81
N ARG A 648 -8.98 15.16 -28.53
CA ARG A 648 -9.81 14.14 -27.85
C ARG A 648 -11.30 14.52 -27.75
N ASN A 649 -11.61 15.81 -27.87
CA ASN A 649 -12.98 16.32 -27.92
C ASN A 649 -13.55 16.35 -29.35
N LEU A 650 -12.70 16.30 -30.37
CA LEU A 650 -13.05 16.38 -31.80
C LEU A 650 -13.04 15.02 -32.50
N PHE A 651 -12.22 14.09 -32.03
CA PHE A 651 -12.01 12.75 -32.59
C PHE A 651 -11.99 11.71 -31.48
N ARG A 652 -12.31 10.45 -31.82
CA ARG A 652 -12.21 9.28 -30.95
C ARG A 652 -11.38 8.16 -31.57
N GLY A 653 -10.83 7.31 -30.71
CA GLY A 653 -10.05 6.13 -31.06
C GLY A 653 -10.84 4.83 -30.93
N LEU A 654 -10.14 3.72 -31.14
CA LEU A 654 -10.69 2.38 -30.91
C LEU A 654 -11.04 2.17 -29.43
N LEU A 655 -10.18 2.72 -28.57
CA LEU A 655 -10.26 2.65 -27.11
C LEU A 655 -10.20 4.06 -26.53
N ALA A 656 -10.46 4.17 -25.24
CA ALA A 656 -10.34 5.38 -24.44
C ALA A 656 -9.64 5.08 -23.11
N ILE A 657 -9.07 6.10 -22.48
CA ILE A 657 -8.59 6.00 -21.11
C ILE A 657 -9.68 6.54 -20.19
N GLY A 658 -10.04 5.75 -19.19
CA GLY A 658 -11.06 6.06 -18.20
C GLY A 658 -10.52 6.89 -17.02
N ARG A 659 -11.43 7.21 -16.10
CA ARG A 659 -11.12 8.00 -14.90
C ARG A 659 -10.02 7.40 -14.04
N ASP A 660 -10.01 6.08 -13.93
CA ASP A 660 -9.07 5.34 -13.06
C ASP A 660 -7.83 4.88 -13.84
N HIS A 661 -7.54 5.51 -14.99
CA HIS A 661 -6.42 5.17 -15.90
C HIS A 661 -6.54 3.77 -16.55
N ASP A 662 -7.73 3.18 -16.47
CA ASP A 662 -8.09 1.92 -17.13
C ASP A 662 -8.46 2.13 -18.60
N LEU A 663 -8.27 1.11 -19.43
CA LEU A 663 -8.73 1.14 -20.82
C LEU A 663 -10.22 0.81 -20.93
N GLU A 664 -10.93 1.68 -21.63
CA GLU A 664 -12.36 1.56 -21.91
C GLU A 664 -12.60 1.36 -23.42
N PRO A 665 -13.57 0.50 -23.81
CA PRO A 665 -14.01 0.38 -25.19
C PRO A 665 -14.65 1.67 -25.69
N ASP A 666 -14.35 2.08 -26.92
CA ASP A 666 -14.90 3.30 -27.49
C ASP A 666 -15.52 3.07 -28.89
N LEU A 667 -14.78 3.32 -29.98
CA LEU A 667 -15.25 2.95 -31.32
C LEU A 667 -15.22 1.43 -31.53
N ALA A 668 -14.34 0.70 -30.84
CA ALA A 668 -14.33 -0.75 -30.83
C ALA A 668 -15.32 -1.30 -29.79
N GLU A 669 -16.26 -2.15 -30.22
CA GLU A 669 -17.17 -2.87 -29.32
C GLU A 669 -16.55 -4.14 -28.73
N GLY A 670 -15.45 -4.60 -29.32
CA GLY A 670 -14.62 -5.69 -28.82
C GLY A 670 -13.40 -5.94 -29.72
N PHE A 671 -12.43 -6.69 -29.21
CA PHE A 671 -11.25 -7.10 -29.97
C PHE A 671 -10.66 -8.42 -29.45
N THR A 672 -9.76 -9.00 -30.24
CA THR A 672 -8.94 -10.16 -29.86
C THR A 672 -7.49 -9.91 -30.27
N VAL A 673 -6.55 -10.47 -29.51
CA VAL A 673 -5.11 -10.47 -29.82
C VAL A 673 -4.63 -11.90 -30.09
N THR A 674 -3.60 -12.12 -30.90
CA THR A 674 -2.99 -13.46 -31.04
C THR A 674 -2.18 -13.83 -29.79
N ASP A 675 -2.00 -15.13 -29.50
CA ASP A 675 -1.26 -15.58 -28.31
C ASP A 675 0.21 -15.08 -28.27
N ASP A 676 0.77 -14.74 -29.44
CA ASP A 676 2.12 -14.16 -29.57
C ASP A 676 2.14 -12.62 -29.51
N GLY A 677 0.98 -11.96 -29.38
CA GLY A 677 0.85 -10.50 -29.34
C GLY A 677 1.10 -9.78 -30.68
N GLY A 678 1.25 -10.53 -31.77
CA GLY A 678 1.63 -10.00 -33.09
C GLY A 678 0.46 -9.43 -33.92
N SER A 679 -0.79 -9.75 -33.59
CA SER A 679 -1.94 -9.25 -34.34
C SER A 679 -3.15 -8.98 -33.45
N TYR A 680 -3.81 -7.86 -33.71
CA TYR A 680 -5.03 -7.42 -33.05
C TYR A 680 -6.16 -7.34 -34.07
N ARG A 681 -7.35 -7.83 -33.73
CA ARG A 681 -8.55 -7.72 -34.55
C ARG A 681 -9.65 -7.01 -33.79
N PHE A 682 -9.98 -5.79 -34.21
CA PHE A 682 -11.01 -4.95 -33.62
C PHE A 682 -12.31 -5.05 -34.40
N THR A 683 -13.43 -5.05 -33.68
CA THR A 683 -14.77 -4.90 -34.25
C THR A 683 -15.31 -3.52 -33.88
N LEU A 684 -15.54 -2.68 -34.88
CA LEU A 684 -16.10 -1.33 -34.71
C LEU A 684 -17.60 -1.37 -34.48
N ARG A 685 -18.13 -0.48 -33.65
CA ARG A 685 -19.58 -0.30 -33.42
C ARG A 685 -20.34 0.05 -34.72
N ARG A 686 -21.62 -0.37 -34.82
CA ARG A 686 -22.43 -0.21 -36.07
C ARG A 686 -22.88 1.21 -36.36
N ASP A 687 -23.05 2.01 -35.32
CA ASP A 687 -23.57 3.37 -35.35
C ASP A 687 -22.44 4.41 -35.31
N ALA A 688 -21.19 4.01 -35.56
CA ALA A 688 -20.07 4.94 -35.69
C ALA A 688 -20.31 5.85 -36.91
N ALA A 689 -20.28 7.16 -36.67
CA ALA A 689 -20.49 8.16 -37.70
C ALA A 689 -19.63 9.40 -37.45
N TRP A 690 -19.17 9.99 -38.54
CA TRP A 690 -18.58 11.31 -38.58
C TRP A 690 -19.65 12.39 -38.29
N SER A 691 -19.21 13.58 -37.90
CA SER A 691 -20.09 14.70 -37.52
C SER A 691 -20.98 15.23 -38.65
N ASP A 692 -20.65 14.92 -39.90
CA ASP A 692 -21.44 15.22 -41.10
C ASP A 692 -22.45 14.10 -41.46
N GLY A 693 -22.46 13.02 -40.69
CA GLY A 693 -23.35 11.88 -40.86
C GLY A 693 -22.81 10.76 -41.75
N ALA A 694 -21.60 10.88 -42.31
CA ALA A 694 -20.96 9.78 -43.02
C ALA A 694 -20.63 8.63 -42.05
N PRO A 695 -20.77 7.36 -42.45
CA PRO A 695 -20.39 6.22 -41.60
C PRO A 695 -18.87 6.23 -41.37
N LEU A 696 -18.46 5.90 -40.13
CA LEU A 696 -17.06 5.68 -39.78
C LEU A 696 -16.78 4.17 -39.79
N THR A 697 -15.77 3.75 -40.55
CA THR A 697 -15.50 2.35 -40.88
C THR A 697 -14.05 1.95 -40.62
N ALA A 698 -13.74 0.64 -40.71
CA ALA A 698 -12.37 0.15 -40.58
C ALA A 698 -11.44 0.69 -41.69
N ASP A 699 -11.99 1.00 -42.86
CA ASP A 699 -11.26 1.65 -43.95
C ASP A 699 -10.71 3.02 -43.54
N ASP A 700 -11.39 3.76 -42.65
CA ASP A 700 -10.90 5.06 -42.18
C ASP A 700 -9.61 4.89 -41.36
N PHE A 701 -9.55 3.90 -40.47
CA PHE A 701 -8.35 3.61 -39.68
C PHE A 701 -7.19 3.10 -40.56
N ALA A 702 -7.46 2.13 -41.45
CA ALA A 702 -6.44 1.61 -42.36
C ALA A 702 -5.90 2.72 -43.28
N PHE A 703 -6.78 3.56 -43.81
CA PHE A 703 -6.42 4.76 -44.58
C PHE A 703 -5.56 5.72 -43.75
N THR A 704 -5.99 6.01 -42.52
CA THR A 704 -5.30 6.94 -41.61
C THR A 704 -3.87 6.49 -41.37
N PHE A 705 -3.66 5.24 -40.96
CA PHE A 705 -2.31 4.78 -40.60
C PHE A 705 -1.39 4.77 -41.82
N ALA A 706 -1.89 4.33 -42.97
CA ALA A 706 -1.12 4.38 -44.22
C ALA A 706 -0.77 5.82 -44.64
N ARG A 707 -1.73 6.75 -44.52
CA ARG A 707 -1.54 8.16 -44.91
C ARG A 707 -0.66 8.92 -43.94
N MET A 708 -0.73 8.66 -42.64
CA MET A 708 0.17 9.26 -41.65
C MET A 708 1.63 8.97 -42.00
N VAL A 709 1.93 7.70 -42.35
CA VAL A 709 3.28 7.29 -42.78
C VAL A 709 3.66 7.90 -44.13
N GLU A 710 2.75 7.91 -45.12
CA GLU A 710 3.04 8.46 -46.45
C GLU A 710 3.19 9.99 -46.44
N ASP A 711 2.41 10.68 -45.62
CA ASP A 711 2.45 12.13 -45.48
C ASP A 711 3.57 12.62 -44.55
N ASP A 712 4.24 11.70 -43.85
CA ASP A 712 5.32 11.96 -42.89
C ASP A 712 4.87 12.94 -41.79
N VAL A 713 3.69 12.67 -41.21
CA VAL A 713 3.17 13.47 -40.10
C VAL A 713 3.95 13.18 -38.82
N VAL A 714 3.82 14.06 -37.82
CA VAL A 714 4.59 13.97 -36.57
C VAL A 714 4.45 12.61 -35.88
N ALA A 715 3.24 12.04 -35.85
CA ALA A 715 2.99 10.73 -35.24
C ALA A 715 3.35 9.51 -36.11
N ALA A 716 3.90 9.68 -37.31
CA ALA A 716 4.24 8.56 -38.20
C ALA A 716 5.22 7.57 -37.55
N SER A 717 6.10 8.05 -36.66
CA SER A 717 7.05 7.22 -35.91
C SER A 717 6.38 6.20 -34.97
N TRP A 718 5.18 6.50 -34.47
CA TRP A 718 4.43 5.58 -33.59
C TRP A 718 3.91 4.35 -34.35
N LEU A 719 3.83 4.46 -35.69
CA LEU A 719 3.39 3.40 -36.59
C LEU A 719 4.54 2.57 -37.17
N ASP A 720 5.80 2.74 -36.73
CA ASP A 720 6.89 1.87 -37.18
C ASP A 720 6.58 0.40 -36.84
N GLY A 721 6.57 -0.46 -37.87
CA GLY A 721 6.23 -1.87 -37.74
C GLY A 721 4.76 -2.13 -37.39
N VAL A 722 3.86 -1.18 -37.67
CA VAL A 722 2.41 -1.32 -37.51
C VAL A 722 1.75 -1.29 -38.89
N GLU A 723 1.00 -2.34 -39.22
CA GLU A 723 0.21 -2.41 -40.46
C GLU A 723 -1.27 -2.56 -40.13
N ALA A 724 -2.13 -1.68 -40.66
CA ALA A 724 -3.57 -1.72 -40.44
C ALA A 724 -4.31 -2.07 -41.75
N ASN A 725 -5.20 -3.06 -41.68
CA ASN A 725 -5.96 -3.57 -42.81
C ASN A 725 -7.44 -3.68 -42.46
N ALA A 726 -8.30 -3.07 -43.27
CA ALA A 726 -9.74 -3.27 -43.18
C ALA A 726 -10.11 -4.63 -43.81
N ILE A 727 -10.59 -5.56 -43.00
CA ILE A 727 -11.07 -6.88 -43.47
C ILE A 727 -12.48 -6.74 -44.06
N ASP A 728 -13.31 -5.93 -43.41
CA ASP A 728 -14.61 -5.47 -43.86
C ASP A 728 -14.92 -4.10 -43.23
N GLU A 729 -16.10 -3.53 -43.47
CA GLU A 729 -16.49 -2.19 -42.98
C GLU A 729 -16.34 -2.02 -41.46
N ARG A 730 -16.40 -3.11 -40.67
CA ARG A 730 -16.38 -3.06 -39.19
C ARG A 730 -15.16 -3.77 -38.60
N THR A 731 -14.49 -4.62 -39.35
CA THR A 731 -13.38 -5.43 -38.84
C THR A 731 -12.05 -4.83 -39.28
N LEU A 732 -11.30 -4.30 -38.31
CA LEU A 732 -9.94 -3.80 -38.51
C LEU A 732 -8.94 -4.82 -37.96
N GLU A 733 -8.00 -5.27 -38.80
CA GLU A 733 -6.86 -6.06 -38.36
C GLU A 733 -5.62 -5.16 -38.30
N ILE A 734 -4.93 -5.15 -37.16
CA ILE A 734 -3.66 -4.47 -36.98
C ILE A 734 -2.59 -5.53 -36.70
N GLN A 735 -1.50 -5.49 -37.46
CA GLN A 735 -0.36 -6.39 -37.32
C GLN A 735 0.84 -5.61 -36.81
N LEU A 736 1.55 -6.21 -35.85
CA LEU A 736 2.76 -5.68 -35.26
C LEU A 736 3.96 -6.53 -35.67
N ARG A 737 5.06 -5.88 -36.06
CA ARG A 737 6.34 -6.55 -36.30
C ARG A 737 6.86 -7.26 -35.05
N ASP A 738 6.65 -6.64 -33.90
CA ASP A 738 7.09 -7.11 -32.59
C ASP A 738 5.94 -6.90 -31.58
N PRO A 739 5.64 -7.87 -30.69
CA PRO A 739 4.57 -7.72 -29.72
C PRO A 739 4.87 -6.64 -28.68
N ARG A 740 3.80 -5.93 -28.31
CA ARG A 740 3.78 -4.72 -27.46
C ARG A 740 2.62 -4.84 -26.47
N ASN A 741 2.92 -4.75 -25.18
CA ASN A 741 1.93 -4.77 -24.11
C ASN A 741 1.27 -3.39 -23.91
N ASP A 742 1.94 -2.31 -24.29
CA ASP A 742 1.47 -0.92 -24.26
C ASP A 742 0.54 -0.54 -25.42
N PHE A 743 0.45 -1.36 -26.47
CA PHE A 743 -0.17 -0.97 -27.75
C PHE A 743 -1.64 -0.55 -27.63
N LEU A 744 -2.40 -1.16 -26.70
CA LEU A 744 -3.79 -0.78 -26.48
C LEU A 744 -3.93 0.65 -25.94
N TYR A 745 -2.98 1.13 -25.13
CA TYR A 745 -2.95 2.51 -24.67
C TYR A 745 -2.65 3.48 -25.81
N LEU A 746 -1.71 3.15 -26.70
CA LEU A 746 -1.44 3.96 -27.90
C LEU A 746 -2.70 4.16 -28.76
N LEU A 747 -3.52 3.12 -28.92
CA LEU A 747 -4.77 3.18 -29.67
C LEU A 747 -5.88 3.99 -28.95
N ALA A 748 -5.70 4.30 -27.67
CA ALA A 748 -6.55 5.21 -26.91
C ALA A 748 -6.06 6.68 -26.93
N GLN A 749 -4.94 6.96 -27.60
CA GLN A 749 -4.36 8.29 -27.67
C GLN A 749 -4.72 9.05 -28.96
N PRO A 750 -4.96 10.38 -28.89
CA PRO A 750 -5.37 11.22 -30.01
C PRO A 750 -4.52 11.13 -31.28
N PRO A 751 -3.18 10.94 -31.21
CA PRO A 751 -2.36 10.77 -32.40
C PRO A 751 -2.80 9.63 -33.31
N LEU A 752 -3.38 8.55 -32.78
CA LEU A 752 -3.77 7.36 -33.55
C LEU A 752 -5.28 7.29 -33.84
N PHE A 753 -6.02 8.39 -33.65
CA PHE A 753 -7.43 8.45 -34.00
C PHE A 753 -7.62 8.57 -35.52
N ALA A 754 -8.73 8.04 -36.03
CA ALA A 754 -8.99 8.01 -37.47
C ALA A 754 -9.18 9.42 -38.06
N TRP A 755 -8.78 9.56 -39.32
CA TRP A 755 -9.08 10.69 -40.20
C TRP A 755 -10.35 10.41 -41.02
N PRO A 756 -11.18 11.44 -41.30
CA PRO A 756 -12.32 11.33 -42.21
C PRO A 756 -11.81 11.19 -43.64
N ARG A 757 -11.73 9.94 -44.13
CA ARG A 757 -11.17 9.63 -45.45
C ARG A 757 -11.82 10.45 -46.56
N HIS A 758 -13.15 10.60 -46.54
CA HIS A 758 -13.88 11.35 -47.56
C HIS A 758 -13.55 12.84 -47.55
N ALA A 759 -13.28 13.43 -46.38
CA ALA A 759 -12.87 14.83 -46.29
C ALA A 759 -11.41 15.01 -46.77
N TYR A 760 -10.52 14.07 -46.43
CA TYR A 760 -9.16 14.05 -46.97
C TYR A 760 -9.16 13.89 -48.49
N GLU A 761 -9.96 12.98 -49.05
CA GLU A 761 -10.05 12.78 -50.51
C GLU A 761 -10.59 14.03 -51.24
N GLY A 762 -11.37 14.87 -50.56
CA GLY A 762 -11.87 16.15 -51.08
C GLY A 762 -10.87 17.30 -51.00
N ASP A 763 -10.33 17.54 -49.81
CA ASP A 763 -9.51 18.74 -49.49
C ASP A 763 -8.00 18.45 -49.45
N GLY A 764 -7.58 17.19 -49.65
CA GLY A 764 -6.20 16.74 -49.57
C GLY A 764 -5.62 16.94 -48.16
N ARG A 765 -4.32 17.25 -48.09
CA ARG A 765 -3.61 17.48 -46.82
C ARG A 765 -4.17 18.64 -45.98
N ASP A 766 -4.98 19.52 -46.57
CA ASP A 766 -5.56 20.68 -45.87
C ASP A 766 -6.91 20.38 -45.21
N TRP A 767 -7.44 19.15 -45.28
CA TRP A 767 -8.76 18.78 -44.72
C TRP A 767 -8.97 19.21 -43.26
N HIS A 768 -7.91 19.17 -42.45
CA HIS A 768 -7.93 19.52 -41.03
C HIS A 768 -8.11 21.04 -40.78
N ARG A 769 -8.02 21.87 -41.82
CA ARG A 769 -8.23 23.32 -41.77
C ARG A 769 -9.68 23.73 -42.02
N SER A 770 -10.52 22.81 -42.49
CA SER A 770 -11.93 23.07 -42.77
C SER A 770 -12.71 23.39 -41.49
N VAL A 771 -13.70 24.29 -41.62
CA VAL A 771 -14.61 24.70 -40.53
C VAL A 771 -16.05 24.72 -41.10
N PRO A 772 -16.99 23.93 -40.55
CA PRO A 772 -16.81 23.01 -39.42
C PRO A 772 -15.87 21.83 -39.75
N LEU A 773 -15.03 21.44 -38.80
CA LEU A 773 -14.11 20.31 -38.98
C LEU A 773 -14.89 18.99 -38.82
N VAL A 774 -14.77 18.10 -39.80
CA VAL A 774 -15.37 16.76 -39.72
C VAL A 774 -14.60 15.92 -38.70
N GLY A 775 -15.30 15.43 -37.67
CA GLY A 775 -14.71 14.65 -36.58
C GLY A 775 -15.65 13.57 -36.05
N SER A 776 -15.14 12.68 -35.20
CA SER A 776 -15.88 11.57 -34.60
C SER A 776 -16.18 11.78 -33.10
N GLY A 777 -15.74 12.90 -32.55
CA GLY A 777 -15.81 13.24 -31.13
C GLY A 777 -17.13 13.84 -30.65
N PRO A 778 -17.21 14.14 -29.34
CA PRO A 778 -18.38 14.76 -28.72
C PRO A 778 -18.67 16.18 -29.17
N PHE A 779 -17.67 16.88 -29.74
CA PHE A 779 -17.77 18.24 -30.23
C PHE A 779 -17.23 18.37 -31.65
N VAL A 780 -17.67 19.43 -32.32
CA VAL A 780 -17.25 19.84 -33.66
C VAL A 780 -16.64 21.22 -33.55
N LEU A 781 -15.46 21.41 -34.16
CA LEU A 781 -14.85 22.73 -34.29
C LEU A 781 -15.69 23.57 -35.23
N THR A 782 -16.29 24.65 -34.73
CA THR A 782 -17.20 25.52 -35.50
C THR A 782 -16.61 26.89 -35.80
N ASP A 783 -15.60 27.33 -35.06
CA ASP A 783 -14.89 28.58 -35.31
C ASP A 783 -13.47 28.52 -34.76
N ARG A 784 -12.55 29.22 -35.42
CA ARG A 784 -11.16 29.40 -34.97
C ARG A 784 -10.63 30.75 -35.45
N ASP A 785 -10.13 31.55 -34.53
CA ASP A 785 -9.41 32.80 -34.84
C ASP A 785 -8.07 32.84 -34.09
N GLU A 786 -7.37 33.97 -34.03
CA GLU A 786 -6.05 34.03 -33.39
C GLU A 786 -6.12 33.85 -31.85
N ASP A 787 -7.21 34.26 -31.22
CA ASP A 787 -7.32 34.35 -29.75
C ASP A 787 -8.29 33.32 -29.15
N SER A 788 -9.07 32.63 -29.98
CA SER A 788 -10.15 31.75 -29.53
C SER A 788 -10.45 30.58 -30.48
N VAL A 789 -11.02 29.53 -29.90
CA VAL A 789 -11.56 28.37 -30.61
C VAL A 789 -12.94 28.04 -30.06
N ALA A 790 -13.94 27.92 -30.94
CA ALA A 790 -15.30 27.57 -30.55
C ALA A 790 -15.66 26.15 -31.00
N LEU A 791 -16.18 25.36 -30.06
CA LEU A 791 -16.65 24.00 -30.30
C LEU A 791 -18.16 23.91 -30.00
N ALA A 792 -18.90 23.20 -30.85
CA ALA A 792 -20.32 22.92 -30.63
C ALA A 792 -20.56 21.42 -30.43
N ALA A 793 -21.57 21.06 -29.64
CA ALA A 793 -21.95 19.67 -29.43
C ALA A 793 -22.19 18.94 -30.76
N SER A 794 -21.50 17.81 -30.96
CA SER A 794 -21.65 16.99 -32.16
C SER A 794 -23.03 16.31 -32.20
N PRO A 795 -23.77 16.42 -33.33
CA PRO A 795 -25.07 15.77 -33.48
C PRO A 795 -24.96 14.25 -33.61
N SER A 796 -23.79 13.71 -34.01
CA SER A 796 -23.56 12.27 -34.18
C SER A 796 -22.99 11.57 -32.94
N TRP A 797 -22.77 12.31 -31.84
CA TRP A 797 -22.14 11.75 -30.64
C TRP A 797 -22.97 10.64 -30.00
N TYR A 798 -22.36 9.45 -29.89
CA TYR A 798 -23.00 8.28 -29.32
C TYR A 798 -22.75 8.09 -27.82
N GLY A 799 -21.76 8.78 -27.24
CA GLY A 799 -21.33 8.55 -25.86
C GLY A 799 -22.19 9.25 -24.81
N ALA A 800 -21.67 9.26 -23.58
CA ALA A 800 -22.24 10.06 -22.49
C ALA A 800 -22.10 11.55 -22.78
N ARG A 801 -23.08 12.35 -22.33
CA ARG A 801 -23.13 13.78 -22.59
C ARG A 801 -23.71 14.53 -21.38
N GLY A 802 -22.95 15.48 -20.84
CA GLY A 802 -23.40 16.48 -19.89
C GLY A 802 -24.22 17.57 -20.56
N ASN A 803 -24.44 18.71 -19.90
CA ASN A 803 -25.31 19.77 -20.44
C ASN A 803 -24.56 20.85 -21.24
N VAL A 804 -23.28 20.66 -21.52
CA VAL A 804 -22.47 21.61 -22.31
C VAL A 804 -22.79 21.45 -23.80
N GLY A 805 -23.34 22.51 -24.40
CA GLY A 805 -23.64 22.60 -25.82
C GLY A 805 -22.62 23.39 -26.63
N GLU A 806 -21.93 24.33 -26.00
CA GLU A 806 -20.89 25.16 -26.60
C GLU A 806 -19.67 25.23 -25.68
N VAL A 807 -18.48 25.13 -26.24
CA VAL A 807 -17.22 25.34 -25.53
C VAL A 807 -16.47 26.48 -26.20
N ARG A 808 -16.02 27.45 -25.40
CA ARG A 808 -15.14 28.53 -25.84
C ARG A 808 -13.77 28.33 -25.21
N LEU A 809 -12.79 28.00 -26.05
CA LEU A 809 -11.40 27.96 -25.66
C LEU A 809 -10.82 29.37 -25.86
N GLU A 810 -10.40 30.00 -24.78
CA GLU A 810 -9.74 31.31 -24.79
C GLU A 810 -8.23 31.09 -24.72
N LEU A 811 -7.49 31.56 -25.73
CA LEU A 811 -6.07 31.34 -25.82
C LEU A 811 -5.31 32.48 -25.12
N GLU A 812 -4.59 32.13 -24.06
CA GLU A 812 -3.88 33.07 -23.20
C GLU A 812 -2.36 32.92 -23.33
N ALA A 813 -1.70 33.98 -23.79
CA ALA A 813 -0.24 34.03 -23.91
C ALA A 813 0.47 34.27 -22.58
N SER A 814 -0.25 34.73 -21.55
CA SER A 814 0.36 35.13 -20.27
C SER A 814 -0.35 34.48 -19.10
N ALA A 815 0.39 33.68 -18.33
CA ALA A 815 -0.10 33.14 -17.06
C ALA A 815 -0.52 34.25 -16.06
N VAL A 816 0.09 35.44 -16.15
CA VAL A 816 -0.30 36.59 -15.31
C VAL A 816 -1.68 37.13 -15.70
N VAL A 817 -1.94 37.26 -17.01
CA VAL A 817 -3.25 37.70 -17.52
C VAL A 817 -4.31 36.66 -17.23
N ALA A 818 -4.01 35.38 -17.48
CA ALA A 818 -4.89 34.26 -17.14
C ALA A 818 -5.24 34.25 -15.64
N ALA A 819 -4.29 34.52 -14.75
CA ALA A 819 -4.53 34.62 -13.31
C ALA A 819 -5.46 35.78 -12.91
N ASP A 820 -5.31 36.97 -13.51
CA ASP A 820 -6.21 38.10 -13.26
C ASP A 820 -7.64 37.81 -13.79
N ARG A 821 -7.75 37.29 -15.02
CA ARG A 821 -9.03 36.93 -15.62
C ARG A 821 -9.72 35.78 -14.86
N TRP A 822 -8.96 34.80 -14.38
CA TRP A 822 -9.48 33.76 -13.49
C TRP A 822 -10.12 34.38 -12.25
N ARG A 823 -9.40 35.21 -11.48
CA ARG A 823 -9.93 35.85 -10.26
C ARG A 823 -11.19 36.70 -10.49
N ARG A 824 -11.38 37.22 -11.71
CA ARG A 824 -12.60 37.97 -12.11
C ARG A 824 -13.76 37.08 -12.54
N GLY A 825 -13.58 35.76 -12.55
CA GLY A 825 -14.58 34.78 -12.97
C GLY A 825 -14.77 34.71 -14.49
N ALA A 826 -13.73 35.00 -15.28
CA ALA A 826 -13.82 35.00 -16.74
C ALA A 826 -13.84 33.59 -17.36
N TYR A 827 -13.32 32.58 -16.64
CA TYR A 827 -13.27 31.20 -17.11
C TYR A 827 -13.93 30.24 -16.13
N ASP A 828 -14.39 29.11 -16.66
CA ASP A 828 -14.95 28.00 -15.88
C ASP A 828 -13.89 26.94 -15.58
N VAL A 829 -12.94 26.76 -16.48
CA VAL A 829 -11.83 25.81 -16.39
C VAL A 829 -10.53 26.54 -16.76
N LEU A 830 -9.41 26.17 -16.13
CA LEU A 830 -8.06 26.59 -16.50
C LEU A 830 -7.21 25.39 -16.89
N HIS A 831 -6.45 25.53 -17.96
CA HIS A 831 -5.37 24.60 -18.29
C HIS A 831 -4.23 24.74 -17.28
N GLU A 832 -3.64 23.61 -16.85
CA GLU A 832 -2.62 23.58 -15.80
C GLU A 832 -1.37 24.42 -16.12
N ALA A 833 -0.94 24.45 -17.39
CA ALA A 833 0.17 25.29 -17.86
C ALA A 833 -0.02 26.81 -17.59
N LEU A 834 -1.25 27.27 -17.34
CA LEU A 834 -1.53 28.67 -16.98
C LEU A 834 -1.55 28.92 -15.47
N THR A 835 -1.39 27.88 -14.65
CA THR A 835 -1.64 27.93 -13.21
C THR A 835 -0.41 28.28 -12.37
N PHE A 836 0.80 28.32 -12.96
CA PHE A 836 2.06 28.60 -12.25
C PHE A 836 2.05 29.87 -11.39
N ARG A 837 1.20 30.86 -11.73
CA ARG A 837 1.03 32.13 -10.98
C ARG A 837 -0.38 32.34 -10.41
N VAL A 838 -1.21 31.31 -10.42
CA VAL A 838 -2.57 31.34 -9.91
C VAL A 838 -2.59 30.83 -8.48
N VAL A 839 -3.15 31.63 -7.57
CA VAL A 839 -3.43 31.21 -6.19
C VAL A 839 -4.89 30.82 -6.12
N ALA A 840 -5.18 29.60 -5.69
CA ALA A 840 -6.54 29.10 -5.53
C ALA A 840 -7.34 29.97 -4.56
N ASP A 841 -8.56 30.32 -4.96
CA ASP A 841 -9.55 30.99 -4.11
C ASP A 841 -10.61 29.99 -3.62
N ASP A 842 -11.51 30.43 -2.73
CA ASP A 842 -12.61 29.58 -2.22
C ASP A 842 -13.59 29.13 -3.32
N GLU A 843 -13.54 29.76 -4.50
CA GLU A 843 -14.31 29.41 -5.69
C GLU A 843 -13.48 28.61 -6.71
N THR A 844 -12.41 27.95 -6.26
CA THR A 844 -11.54 27.12 -7.10
C THR A 844 -11.53 25.69 -6.56
N VAL A 845 -11.90 24.73 -7.40
CA VAL A 845 -11.74 23.31 -7.12
C VAL A 845 -10.55 22.80 -7.93
N ILE A 846 -9.56 22.23 -7.24
CA ILE A 846 -8.40 21.60 -7.86
C ILE A 846 -8.50 20.10 -7.60
N GLN A 847 -8.56 19.32 -8.67
CA GLN A 847 -8.33 17.89 -8.61
C GLN A 847 -6.93 17.62 -9.16
N ARG A 848 -6.11 16.85 -8.44
CA ARG A 848 -4.76 16.45 -8.87
C ARG A 848 -4.70 14.94 -9.04
N SER A 849 -3.99 14.51 -10.06
CA SER A 849 -3.52 13.14 -10.23
C SER A 849 -2.01 13.19 -10.38
N PRO A 850 -1.25 12.27 -9.78
CA PRO A 850 0.18 12.21 -10.04
C PRO A 850 0.37 11.93 -11.53
N GLY A 851 1.09 12.82 -12.21
CA GLY A 851 1.27 12.80 -13.65
C GLY A 851 2.41 11.87 -14.04
N GLN A 852 2.44 11.47 -15.31
CA GLN A 852 3.55 10.71 -15.89
C GLN A 852 4.51 11.64 -16.64
N PHE A 853 4.95 12.77 -16.07
CA PHE A 853 5.87 13.68 -16.76
C PHE A 853 6.95 14.29 -15.89
N THR A 854 8.07 14.64 -16.54
CA THR A 854 9.29 15.13 -15.90
C THR A 854 9.72 16.45 -16.52
N TRP A 855 9.94 17.45 -15.67
CA TRP A 855 10.68 18.65 -16.02
C TRP A 855 12.17 18.38 -15.96
N PHE A 856 12.93 18.87 -16.94
CA PHE A 856 14.36 18.65 -16.98
C PHE A 856 15.12 19.82 -17.61
N LEU A 857 16.42 19.90 -17.27
CA LEU A 857 17.40 20.71 -17.98
C LEU A 857 18.19 19.79 -18.94
N GLY A 858 18.01 19.98 -20.24
CA GLY A 858 18.77 19.27 -21.28
C GLY A 858 20.06 19.99 -21.65
N PHE A 859 21.10 19.23 -22.00
CA PHE A 859 22.35 19.77 -22.53
C PHE A 859 22.58 19.30 -23.96
N ILE A 860 23.05 20.20 -24.83
CA ILE A 860 23.33 19.87 -26.22
C ILE A 860 24.79 19.39 -26.36
N ALA A 861 25.03 18.08 -26.25
CA ALA A 861 26.41 17.53 -26.18
C ALA A 861 27.21 17.65 -27.48
N ARG A 862 26.63 18.11 -28.58
CA ARG A 862 27.37 18.43 -29.82
C ARG A 862 27.91 19.85 -29.88
N ARG A 863 27.59 20.71 -28.89
CA ARG A 863 27.99 22.12 -28.88
C ARG A 863 28.98 22.42 -27.76
N ALA A 864 30.17 22.89 -28.15
CA ALA A 864 31.15 23.37 -27.19
C ALA A 864 30.58 24.53 -26.34
N PRO A 865 30.82 24.56 -25.01
CA PRO A 865 31.71 23.67 -24.26
C PRO A 865 31.03 22.42 -23.66
N LEU A 866 29.77 22.12 -24.00
CA LEU A 866 29.00 21.01 -23.42
C LEU A 866 29.24 19.66 -24.11
N ASP A 867 30.12 19.62 -25.12
CA ASP A 867 30.70 18.41 -25.66
C ASP A 867 31.62 17.69 -24.64
N ASP A 868 32.16 18.41 -23.66
CA ASP A 868 32.90 17.82 -22.54
C ASP A 868 31.95 17.38 -21.39
N ALA A 869 31.92 16.07 -21.13
CA ALA A 869 31.12 15.49 -20.04
C ALA A 869 31.46 16.04 -18.65
N ARG A 870 32.71 16.48 -18.41
CA ARG A 870 33.11 17.08 -17.13
C ARG A 870 32.41 18.40 -16.91
N ILE A 871 32.22 19.18 -17.97
CA ILE A 871 31.54 20.48 -17.93
C ILE A 871 30.04 20.25 -17.67
N ARG A 872 29.39 19.33 -18.39
CA ARG A 872 27.98 18.97 -18.13
C ARG A 872 27.75 18.52 -16.68
N ARG A 873 28.61 17.63 -16.17
CA ARG A 873 28.55 17.19 -14.76
C ARG A 873 28.77 18.34 -13.77
N ALA A 874 29.66 19.27 -14.09
CA ALA A 874 29.85 20.45 -13.26
C ALA A 874 28.57 21.30 -13.17
N LEU A 875 27.90 21.52 -14.31
CA LEU A 875 26.63 22.25 -14.32
C LEU A 875 25.54 21.50 -13.56
N ALA A 876 25.45 20.17 -13.71
CA ALA A 876 24.48 19.35 -12.98
C ALA A 876 24.68 19.43 -11.45
N HIS A 877 25.93 19.36 -10.97
CA HIS A 877 26.25 19.53 -9.55
C HIS A 877 26.01 20.95 -9.03
N ALA A 878 26.00 21.97 -9.90
CA ALA A 878 25.84 23.36 -9.50
C ALA A 878 24.39 23.77 -9.24
N ILE A 879 23.41 22.92 -9.58
CA ILE A 879 21.99 23.25 -9.54
C ILE A 879 21.33 22.59 -8.33
N ASP A 880 20.91 23.42 -7.37
CA ASP A 880 19.92 23.09 -6.36
C ASP A 880 18.53 23.12 -7.00
N ARG A 881 18.04 21.92 -7.31
CA ARG A 881 16.80 21.68 -8.07
C ARG A 881 15.54 22.19 -7.36
N ARG A 882 15.59 22.46 -6.05
CA ARG A 882 14.43 22.99 -5.28
C ARG A 882 13.97 24.35 -5.78
N GLY A 883 14.90 25.21 -6.19
CA GLY A 883 14.60 26.52 -6.77
C GLY A 883 13.73 26.43 -8.02
N PRO A 884 14.23 25.83 -9.13
CA PRO A 884 13.47 25.73 -10.37
C PRO A 884 12.23 24.83 -10.23
N ALA A 885 12.25 23.77 -9.43
CA ALA A 885 11.07 22.91 -9.22
C ALA A 885 9.85 23.69 -8.67
N ASN A 886 10.07 24.54 -7.66
CA ASN A 886 9.01 25.37 -7.07
C ASN A 886 8.41 26.36 -8.08
N LEU A 887 9.22 26.83 -9.03
CA LEU A 887 8.81 27.80 -10.06
C LEU A 887 8.07 27.14 -11.22
N LEU A 888 8.33 25.86 -11.48
CA LEU A 888 7.66 25.05 -12.51
C LEU A 888 6.34 24.44 -12.02
N GLY A 889 5.86 24.78 -10.82
CA GLY A 889 4.65 24.18 -10.25
C GLY A 889 4.76 22.66 -10.01
N GLY A 890 5.97 22.11 -10.12
CA GLY A 890 6.28 20.72 -9.78
C GLY A 890 6.09 20.48 -8.29
N THR A 891 5.86 19.23 -7.93
CA THR A 891 5.50 18.86 -6.56
C THR A 891 6.72 18.88 -5.63
N VAL A 892 7.84 18.25 -6.03
CA VAL A 892 9.13 18.23 -5.33
C VAL A 892 10.28 18.09 -6.33
N ALA A 893 11.46 18.64 -5.98
CA ALA A 893 12.68 18.44 -6.75
C ALA A 893 13.14 16.96 -6.70
N THR A 894 13.44 16.36 -7.84
CA THR A 894 13.81 14.93 -7.93
C THR A 894 15.31 14.70 -7.98
N THR A 895 15.78 13.60 -7.39
CA THR A 895 17.13 13.03 -7.60
C THR A 895 17.13 11.79 -8.51
N GLY A 896 15.94 11.33 -8.92
CA GLY A 896 15.74 10.17 -9.78
C GLY A 896 16.07 10.43 -11.25
N GLY A 897 15.65 9.51 -12.11
CA GLY A 897 15.78 9.54 -13.55
C GLY A 897 14.78 10.47 -14.24
N VAL A 898 14.82 10.47 -15.56
CA VAL A 898 13.84 11.18 -16.38
C VAL A 898 12.53 10.40 -16.48
N VAL A 899 12.59 9.07 -16.43
CA VAL A 899 11.39 8.22 -16.35
C VAL A 899 10.62 8.66 -15.13
N PRO A 900 9.35 9.03 -15.26
CA PRO A 900 8.57 9.45 -14.14
C PRO A 900 8.26 8.23 -13.28
N PRO A 901 8.01 8.51 -12.03
CA PRO A 901 7.74 7.50 -11.04
C PRO A 901 6.41 6.77 -11.08
N THR A 902 5.41 7.30 -11.74
CA THR A 902 4.16 6.60 -11.88
C THR A 902 4.29 5.48 -12.92
N THR A 903 5.47 5.33 -13.52
CA THR A 903 5.78 4.40 -14.60
C THR A 903 6.80 3.35 -14.18
N PRO A 904 6.58 2.06 -14.52
CA PRO A 904 7.57 0.98 -14.41
C PRO A 904 8.98 1.38 -14.81
N GLY A 905 10.01 0.94 -14.08
CA GLY A 905 11.41 1.11 -14.52
C GLY A 905 12.10 2.43 -14.14
N HIS A 906 11.44 3.34 -13.43
CA HIS A 906 12.06 4.54 -12.87
C HIS A 906 13.38 4.25 -12.11
N SER A 907 14.39 5.10 -12.31
CA SER A 907 15.67 5.05 -11.60
C SER A 907 15.74 6.03 -10.43
N TYR A 908 16.16 5.55 -9.26
CA TYR A 908 16.32 6.38 -8.06
C TYR A 908 17.74 6.88 -7.93
N ARG A 909 17.89 8.16 -7.56
CA ARG A 909 19.17 8.78 -7.22
C ARG A 909 20.26 8.60 -8.28
N VAL A 910 19.84 8.65 -9.53
CA VAL A 910 20.76 8.62 -10.65
C VAL A 910 21.27 10.02 -10.98
N THR A 911 20.48 11.06 -10.70
CA THR A 911 20.86 12.44 -11.03
C THR A 911 21.93 12.96 -10.07
N PRO A 912 23.02 13.60 -10.57
CA PRO A 912 24.05 14.19 -9.74
C PRO A 912 23.49 15.08 -8.62
N ALA A 913 23.96 14.86 -7.39
CA ALA A 913 23.56 15.64 -6.22
C ALA A 913 24.10 17.08 -6.30
N TYR A 914 23.40 18.04 -5.69
CA TYR A 914 23.88 19.41 -5.57
C TYR A 914 25.18 19.47 -4.74
N ASP A 915 26.28 19.88 -5.38
CA ASP A 915 27.62 20.01 -4.81
C ASP A 915 28.42 21.08 -5.58
N PRO A 916 28.30 22.37 -5.19
CA PRO A 916 28.97 23.46 -5.90
C PRO A 916 30.50 23.40 -5.81
N ASP A 917 31.06 22.73 -4.80
CA ASP A 917 32.51 22.56 -4.67
C ASP A 917 33.00 21.51 -5.68
N ARG A 918 32.27 20.40 -5.84
CA ARG A 918 32.55 19.42 -6.90
C ARG A 918 32.38 20.03 -8.28
N ALA A 919 31.40 20.91 -8.48
CA ALA A 919 31.21 21.64 -9.73
C ALA A 919 32.46 22.47 -10.09
N ARG A 920 33.00 23.27 -9.14
CA ARG A 920 34.23 24.05 -9.37
C ARG A 920 35.46 23.18 -9.64
N ALA A 921 35.56 22.05 -8.94
CA ALA A 921 36.65 21.09 -9.16
C ALA A 921 36.59 20.54 -10.59
N LEU A 922 35.42 20.10 -11.05
CA LEU A 922 35.22 19.58 -12.41
C LEU A 922 35.48 20.65 -13.49
N LEU A 923 35.04 21.90 -13.28
CA LEU A 923 35.38 23.00 -14.19
C LEU A 923 36.89 23.24 -14.26
N SER A 924 37.58 23.18 -13.12
CA SER A 924 39.05 23.31 -13.07
C SER A 924 39.76 22.16 -13.77
N GLU A 925 39.30 20.92 -13.57
CA GLU A 925 39.77 19.72 -14.28
C GLU A 925 39.55 19.82 -15.80
N ALA A 926 38.47 20.48 -16.23
CA ALA A 926 38.17 20.77 -17.63
C ALA A 926 38.98 21.96 -18.20
N GLY A 927 39.81 22.63 -17.40
CA GLY A 927 40.64 23.75 -17.85
C GLY A 927 39.98 25.12 -17.72
N HIS A 928 38.86 25.21 -17.00
CA HIS A 928 38.06 26.42 -16.81
C HIS A 928 37.89 26.76 -15.31
N PRO A 929 38.97 27.02 -14.56
CA PRO A 929 38.88 27.32 -13.13
C PRO A 929 37.98 28.55 -12.89
N ASP A 930 37.02 28.42 -11.97
CA ASP A 930 35.99 29.43 -11.69
C ASP A 930 35.24 29.90 -12.96
N GLY A 931 35.04 29.01 -13.93
CA GLY A 931 34.33 29.30 -15.20
C GLY A 931 35.13 30.18 -16.17
N HIS A 932 36.36 30.56 -15.84
CA HIS A 932 37.17 31.42 -16.70
C HIS A 932 37.50 30.74 -18.04
N GLY A 933 37.26 31.46 -19.14
CA GLY A 933 37.52 30.98 -20.49
C GLY A 933 36.47 30.00 -21.04
N LEU A 934 35.42 29.67 -20.28
CA LEU A 934 34.37 28.73 -20.70
C LEU A 934 33.48 29.29 -21.82
N GLY A 935 33.29 30.61 -21.86
CA GLY A 935 32.40 31.27 -22.82
C GLY A 935 31.12 31.80 -22.17
N GLU A 936 30.05 31.87 -22.96
CA GLU A 936 28.68 32.16 -22.51
C GLU A 936 27.81 30.96 -22.90
N ILE A 937 27.05 30.43 -21.94
CA ILE A 937 26.08 29.35 -22.16
C ILE A 937 24.74 29.98 -22.49
N VAL A 938 24.14 29.56 -23.61
CA VAL A 938 22.79 29.98 -23.99
C VAL A 938 21.79 28.98 -23.44
N LEU A 939 20.90 29.42 -22.55
CA LEU A 939 19.84 28.60 -21.95
C LEU A 939 18.49 28.97 -22.57
N ALA A 940 17.87 28.05 -23.29
CA ALA A 940 16.57 28.26 -23.92
C ALA A 940 15.41 27.73 -23.06
N CYS A 941 14.26 28.39 -23.08
CA CYS A 941 13.05 27.95 -22.37
C CYS A 941 11.79 28.59 -22.97
N LEU A 942 10.60 28.11 -22.62
CA LEU A 942 9.37 28.86 -22.88
C LEU A 942 9.26 30.07 -21.95
N ASP A 943 8.61 31.14 -22.41
CA ASP A 943 8.30 32.33 -21.60
C ASP A 943 7.55 31.96 -20.29
N LEU A 944 6.73 30.91 -20.34
CA LEU A 944 6.01 30.37 -19.19
C LEU A 944 6.94 29.84 -18.09
N TRP A 945 8.19 29.48 -18.43
CA TRP A 945 9.18 28.87 -17.53
C TRP A 945 10.42 29.76 -17.30
N GLU A 946 10.38 31.02 -17.77
CA GLU A 946 11.53 31.93 -17.71
C GLU A 946 12.03 32.14 -16.27
N ASP A 947 11.13 32.22 -15.28
CA ASP A 947 11.52 32.37 -13.87
C ASP A 947 12.40 31.19 -13.41
N ALA A 948 12.06 29.96 -13.81
CA ALA A 948 12.84 28.77 -13.48
C ALA A 948 14.19 28.75 -14.20
N ALA A 949 14.23 29.18 -15.47
CA ALA A 949 15.47 29.31 -16.24
C ALA A 949 16.38 30.40 -15.66
N ALA A 950 15.82 31.51 -15.19
CA ALA A 950 16.54 32.58 -14.53
C ALA A 950 17.14 32.13 -13.20
N ASP A 951 16.41 31.33 -12.41
CA ASP A 951 16.96 30.74 -11.19
C ASP A 951 18.17 29.83 -11.50
N VAL A 952 18.05 28.94 -12.50
CA VAL A 952 19.17 28.11 -12.96
C VAL A 952 20.37 28.97 -13.40
N ALA A 953 20.13 30.03 -14.18
CA ALA A 953 21.19 30.95 -14.61
C ALA A 953 21.93 31.59 -13.43
N VAL A 954 21.20 32.09 -12.43
CA VAL A 954 21.77 32.67 -11.21
C VAL A 954 22.61 31.66 -10.44
N GLN A 955 22.19 30.40 -10.38
CA GLN A 955 22.95 29.34 -9.73
C GLN A 955 24.26 29.03 -10.46
N LEU A 956 24.25 28.96 -11.79
CA LEU A 956 25.45 28.74 -12.61
C LEU A 956 26.43 29.93 -12.54
N GLU A 957 25.93 31.16 -12.44
CA GLU A 957 26.79 32.34 -12.26
C GLU A 957 27.60 32.29 -10.96
N ARG A 958 27.09 31.64 -9.91
CA ARG A 958 27.82 31.50 -8.62
C ARG A 958 29.12 30.71 -8.78
N ILE A 959 29.19 29.77 -9.72
CA ILE A 959 30.41 29.01 -10.04
C ILE A 959 31.23 29.63 -11.19
N GLY A 960 30.87 30.85 -11.60
CA GLY A 960 31.59 31.64 -12.61
C GLY A 960 31.19 31.36 -14.06
N VAL A 961 30.10 30.63 -14.28
CA VAL A 961 29.57 30.31 -15.61
C VAL A 961 28.60 31.43 -16.03
N ARG A 962 28.89 32.10 -17.15
CA ARG A 962 27.98 33.13 -17.69
C ARG A 962 26.86 32.49 -18.49
N VAL A 963 25.62 32.89 -18.22
CA VAL A 963 24.43 32.36 -18.89
C VAL A 963 23.65 33.49 -19.55
N ARG A 964 23.21 33.26 -20.79
CA ARG A 964 22.26 34.13 -21.50
C ARG A 964 20.97 33.37 -21.75
N LEU A 965 19.85 33.91 -21.31
CA LEU A 965 18.53 33.34 -21.54
C LEU A 965 18.04 33.66 -22.96
N VAL A 966 17.34 32.70 -23.54
CA VAL A 966 16.54 32.85 -24.76
C VAL A 966 15.16 32.27 -24.46
N SER A 967 14.20 33.15 -24.21
CA SER A 967 12.80 32.75 -24.02
C SER A 967 12.08 32.65 -25.37
N ALA A 968 11.19 31.68 -25.49
CA ALA A 968 10.39 31.40 -26.68
C ALA A 968 8.89 31.40 -26.35
N THR A 969 8.08 31.87 -27.30
CA THR A 969 6.63 32.04 -27.13
C THR A 969 5.83 30.77 -27.44
N SER A 970 6.44 29.78 -28.09
CA SER A 970 5.79 28.53 -28.52
C SER A 970 6.77 27.36 -28.57
N ASP A 971 6.25 26.14 -28.52
CA ASP A 971 7.07 24.92 -28.66
C ASP A 971 7.92 24.93 -29.95
N PRO A 972 7.38 25.26 -31.15
CA PRO A 972 8.21 25.33 -32.37
C PRO A 972 9.32 26.39 -32.31
N ASP A 973 9.06 27.55 -31.68
CA ASP A 973 10.07 28.59 -31.50
C ASP A 973 11.19 28.11 -30.55
N LEU A 974 10.82 27.37 -29.51
CA LEU A 974 11.77 26.81 -28.57
C LEU A 974 12.61 25.70 -29.22
N GLU A 975 11.99 24.80 -29.99
CA GLU A 975 12.71 23.80 -30.78
C GLU A 975 13.70 24.44 -31.77
N ALA A 976 13.30 25.53 -32.44
CA ALA A 976 14.19 26.28 -33.31
C ALA A 976 15.36 26.90 -32.51
N ALA A 977 15.08 27.49 -31.35
CA ALA A 977 16.11 28.05 -30.48
C ALA A 977 17.10 26.97 -29.98
N ILE A 978 16.60 25.80 -29.58
CA ILE A 978 17.38 24.61 -29.21
C ILE A 978 18.27 24.21 -30.38
N ARG A 979 17.69 24.04 -31.57
CA ARG A 979 18.38 23.60 -32.78
C ARG A 979 19.42 24.57 -33.29
N ASP A 980 19.25 25.88 -33.12
CA ASP A 980 20.07 26.88 -33.81
C ASP A 980 21.10 27.59 -32.92
N GLN A 981 20.80 27.80 -31.63
CA GLN A 981 21.63 28.67 -30.78
C GLN A 981 21.82 28.22 -29.32
N ALA A 982 20.95 27.37 -28.78
CA ALA A 982 21.05 26.97 -27.38
C ALA A 982 22.28 26.10 -27.09
N HIS A 983 22.76 26.15 -25.87
CA HIS A 983 23.68 25.13 -25.34
C HIS A 983 22.92 24.21 -24.38
N ALA A 984 21.99 24.77 -23.61
CA ALA A 984 21.12 24.04 -22.71
C ALA A 984 19.67 24.53 -22.85
N TYR A 985 18.70 23.76 -22.35
CA TYR A 985 17.28 24.15 -22.38
C TYR A 985 16.47 23.52 -21.25
N ILE A 986 15.42 24.22 -20.81
CA ILE A 986 14.39 23.65 -19.93
C ILE A 986 13.22 23.17 -20.77
N TRP A 987 12.76 21.95 -20.50
CA TRP A 987 11.62 21.33 -21.18
C TRP A 987 10.90 20.34 -20.25
N SER A 988 9.69 19.92 -20.60
CA SER A 988 8.95 18.84 -19.95
C SER A 988 8.60 17.74 -20.95
N TRP A 989 8.67 16.49 -20.50
CA TRP A 989 8.22 15.36 -21.30
C TRP A 989 7.34 14.45 -20.47
N GLY A 990 6.22 13.99 -21.03
CA GLY A 990 5.30 13.06 -20.41
C GLY A 990 5.21 11.73 -21.15
N GLU A 991 4.81 10.68 -20.45
CA GLU A 991 4.41 9.42 -21.06
C GLU A 991 2.92 9.41 -21.33
N GLU A 992 2.56 8.94 -22.51
CA GLU A 992 1.17 8.79 -22.93
C GLU A 992 0.60 7.40 -22.56
N TYR A 993 1.40 6.54 -21.93
CA TYR A 993 1.03 5.17 -21.58
C TYR A 993 1.97 4.63 -20.49
N PRO A 994 1.54 3.64 -19.68
CA PRO A 994 2.32 3.12 -18.56
C PRO A 994 3.38 2.09 -18.98
N ASP A 995 4.30 2.44 -19.87
CA ASP A 995 5.47 1.60 -20.20
C ASP A 995 6.73 2.44 -20.45
N THR A 996 7.84 2.00 -19.86
CA THR A 996 9.13 2.71 -19.83
C THR A 996 9.84 2.81 -21.17
N ALA A 997 9.50 1.92 -22.12
CA ALA A 997 10.44 1.47 -23.13
C ALA A 997 10.61 2.44 -24.29
N ARG A 998 9.50 2.84 -24.91
CA ARG A 998 9.52 3.35 -26.29
C ARG A 998 9.19 4.83 -26.44
N GLY A 999 8.43 5.40 -25.51
CA GLY A 999 8.08 6.82 -25.55
C GLY A 999 9.17 7.66 -24.94
N PHE A 1000 9.55 7.32 -23.70
CA PHE A 1000 10.37 8.20 -22.88
C PHE A 1000 11.87 8.08 -23.19
N LEU A 1001 12.49 6.90 -23.07
CA LEU A 1001 13.95 6.79 -23.18
C LEU A 1001 14.47 6.77 -24.63
N GLU A 1002 13.74 6.17 -25.56
CA GLU A 1002 14.12 6.12 -26.99
C GLU A 1002 14.10 7.52 -27.64
N LEU A 1003 13.19 8.40 -27.22
CA LEU A 1003 13.02 9.73 -27.83
C LEU A 1003 14.05 10.76 -27.33
N PHE A 1004 14.47 10.65 -26.06
CA PHE A 1004 15.54 11.48 -25.52
C PHE A 1004 16.94 11.08 -26.02
N PHE A 1005 17.08 9.89 -26.60
CA PHE A 1005 18.33 9.42 -27.18
C PHE A 1005 18.51 9.93 -28.61
N SER A 1006 18.75 11.25 -28.73
CA SER A 1006 19.00 11.93 -29.99
C SER A 1006 20.42 12.50 -30.08
N ASP A 1007 20.83 12.89 -31.29
CA ASP A 1007 22.10 13.58 -31.53
C ASP A 1007 22.19 14.94 -30.78
N ASP A 1008 21.05 15.50 -30.35
CA ASP A 1008 21.01 16.75 -29.59
C ASP A 1008 21.44 16.55 -28.14
N PHE A 1009 20.88 15.57 -27.41
CA PHE A 1009 21.22 15.34 -26.00
C PHE A 1009 22.62 14.72 -25.84
N TYR A 1010 22.74 13.42 -26.09
CA TYR A 1010 23.97 12.65 -26.00
C TYR A 1010 23.73 11.24 -26.52
N ARG A 1011 24.62 10.77 -27.40
CA ARG A 1011 24.51 9.47 -28.06
C ARG A 1011 25.83 8.70 -27.93
N ASP A 1012 25.75 7.43 -27.53
CA ASP A 1012 26.90 6.52 -27.45
C ASP A 1012 26.51 5.09 -27.86
N LYS A 1013 27.47 4.33 -28.39
CA LYS A 1013 27.24 2.97 -28.88
C LYS A 1013 26.80 1.99 -27.78
N GLU A 1014 27.34 2.10 -26.58
CA GLU A 1014 26.94 1.23 -25.46
C GLU A 1014 25.48 1.50 -25.05
N LEU A 1015 25.08 2.77 -25.05
CA LEU A 1015 23.71 3.19 -24.76
C LEU A 1015 22.71 2.69 -25.83
N GLU A 1016 23.09 2.71 -27.10
CA GLU A 1016 22.30 2.10 -28.19
C GLU A 1016 22.09 0.61 -27.99
N GLU A 1017 23.15 -0.12 -27.63
CA GLU A 1017 23.10 -1.56 -27.38
C GLU A 1017 22.22 -1.88 -26.16
N LEU A 1018 22.22 -1.03 -25.12
CA LEU A 1018 21.34 -1.17 -23.95
C LEU A 1018 19.86 -0.97 -24.29
N LEU A 1019 19.51 0.09 -25.02
CA LEU A 1019 18.13 0.33 -25.44
C LEU A 1019 17.62 -0.78 -26.36
N ALA A 1020 18.41 -1.17 -27.36
CA ALA A 1020 18.06 -2.25 -28.27
C ALA A 1020 17.87 -3.60 -27.55
N ARG A 1021 18.70 -3.90 -26.55
CA ARG A 1021 18.53 -5.09 -25.71
C ARG A 1021 17.23 -5.00 -24.91
N ALA A 1022 16.98 -3.88 -24.23
CA ALA A 1022 15.78 -3.70 -23.42
C ALA A 1022 14.51 -3.91 -24.25
N ALA A 1023 14.45 -3.33 -25.45
CA ALA A 1023 13.33 -3.49 -26.39
C ALA A 1023 13.08 -4.95 -26.83
N SER A 1024 14.09 -5.83 -26.74
CA SER A 1024 13.98 -7.25 -27.13
C SER A 1024 13.62 -8.21 -25.99
N LEU A 1025 13.71 -7.76 -24.74
CA LEU A 1025 13.48 -8.59 -23.56
C LEU A 1025 11.98 -8.81 -23.33
N ARG A 1026 11.61 -10.05 -23.01
CA ARG A 1026 10.24 -10.45 -22.63
C ARG A 1026 10.08 -10.64 -21.13
N ASP A 1027 11.18 -10.85 -20.43
CA ASP A 1027 11.21 -10.84 -18.96
C ASP A 1027 11.21 -9.38 -18.49
N GLU A 1028 10.12 -8.98 -17.83
CA GLU A 1028 9.91 -7.61 -17.39
C GLU A 1028 10.98 -7.15 -16.40
N ASP A 1029 11.33 -7.99 -15.42
CA ASP A 1029 12.37 -7.68 -14.43
C ASP A 1029 13.74 -7.43 -15.08
N GLU A 1030 14.13 -8.20 -16.09
CA GLU A 1030 15.35 -7.98 -16.86
C GLU A 1030 15.27 -6.72 -17.73
N ARG A 1031 14.11 -6.44 -18.32
CA ARG A 1031 13.85 -5.25 -19.13
C ARG A 1031 13.98 -3.97 -18.31
N LEU A 1032 13.28 -3.88 -17.18
CA LEU A 1032 13.33 -2.72 -16.28
C LEU A 1032 14.74 -2.50 -15.70
N ARG A 1033 15.48 -3.57 -15.36
CA ARG A 1033 16.89 -3.46 -14.94
C ARG A 1033 17.78 -2.87 -16.03
N THR A 1034 17.50 -3.18 -17.29
CA THR A 1034 18.26 -2.66 -18.43
C THR A 1034 17.99 -1.16 -18.63
N TYR A 1035 16.75 -0.69 -18.46
CA TYR A 1035 16.43 0.75 -18.48
C TYR A 1035 17.12 1.53 -17.36
N ARG A 1036 17.13 0.99 -16.14
CA ARG A 1036 17.86 1.62 -15.03
C ARG A 1036 19.36 1.73 -15.29
N ALA A 1037 19.95 0.71 -15.92
CA ALA A 1037 21.35 0.75 -16.32
C ALA A 1037 21.62 1.82 -17.40
N PHE A 1038 20.68 2.02 -18.33
CA PHE A 1038 20.74 3.10 -19.31
C PHE A 1038 20.74 4.48 -18.63
N GLU A 1039 19.75 4.75 -17.77
CA GLU A 1039 19.67 6.05 -17.05
C GLU A 1039 20.90 6.28 -16.18
N GLN A 1040 21.43 5.24 -15.52
CA GLN A 1040 22.65 5.33 -14.71
C GLN A 1040 23.83 5.91 -15.49
N LYS A 1041 24.02 5.46 -16.72
CA LYS A 1041 25.08 5.95 -17.60
C LYS A 1041 24.72 7.31 -18.20
N TRP A 1042 23.53 7.43 -18.78
CA TRP A 1042 23.13 8.59 -19.54
C TRP A 1042 22.94 9.85 -18.67
N ILE A 1043 22.32 9.69 -17.49
CA ILE A 1043 22.10 10.77 -16.53
C ILE A 1043 23.25 10.83 -15.53
N GLY A 1044 23.55 9.73 -14.83
CA GLY A 1044 24.51 9.74 -13.72
C GLY A 1044 25.96 9.95 -14.14
N GLU A 1045 26.42 9.23 -15.17
CA GLU A 1045 27.82 9.32 -15.62
C GLU A 1045 28.04 10.43 -16.64
N GLN A 1046 27.11 10.61 -17.58
CA GLN A 1046 27.27 11.53 -18.71
C GLN A 1046 26.61 12.89 -18.50
N ALA A 1047 25.70 13.01 -17.52
CA ALA A 1047 24.89 14.21 -17.27
C ALA A 1047 24.35 14.77 -18.60
N ALA A 1048 23.74 13.94 -19.44
CA ALA A 1048 23.13 14.40 -20.70
C ALA A 1048 21.91 15.30 -20.45
N VAL A 1049 21.23 15.03 -19.33
CA VAL A 1049 20.06 15.72 -18.85
C VAL A 1049 20.09 15.79 -17.32
N VAL A 1050 19.42 16.79 -16.75
CA VAL A 1050 19.23 16.94 -15.30
C VAL A 1050 17.72 17.01 -15.02
N PRO A 1051 17.09 15.90 -14.60
CA PRO A 1051 15.74 15.92 -14.04
C PRO A 1051 15.61 16.97 -12.92
N ILE A 1052 14.58 17.81 -13.02
CA ILE A 1052 14.30 18.89 -12.06
C ILE A 1052 13.22 18.45 -11.08
N SER A 1053 12.05 18.06 -11.59
CA SER A 1053 10.88 17.64 -10.80
C SER A 1053 9.91 16.81 -11.63
N TYR A 1054 9.14 15.95 -10.97
CA TYR A 1054 7.97 15.31 -11.58
C TYR A 1054 6.74 16.22 -11.44
N GLY A 1055 5.85 16.16 -12.43
CA GLY A 1055 4.65 16.98 -12.47
C GLY A 1055 3.38 16.19 -12.17
N ASP A 1056 2.40 16.87 -11.56
CA ASP A 1056 1.03 16.37 -11.45
C ASP A 1056 0.22 16.83 -12.65
N CYS A 1057 -0.75 16.02 -13.07
CA CYS A 1057 -1.86 16.49 -13.89
C CYS A 1057 -2.93 17.13 -12.99
N ALA A 1058 -3.36 18.34 -13.31
CA ALA A 1058 -4.29 19.11 -12.51
C ALA A 1058 -5.48 19.65 -13.29
N LEU A 1059 -6.69 19.35 -12.81
CA LEU A 1059 -7.93 19.95 -13.28
C LEU A 1059 -8.32 21.11 -12.36
N TRP A 1060 -8.18 22.33 -12.89
CA TRP A 1060 -8.62 23.55 -12.25
C TRP A 1060 -9.99 23.95 -12.79
N ARG A 1061 -11.01 23.95 -11.93
CA ARG A 1061 -12.38 24.28 -12.33
C ARG A 1061 -13.13 25.08 -11.27
N ARG A 1062 -14.17 25.77 -11.72
CA ARG A 1062 -15.14 26.41 -10.83
C ARG A 1062 -16.06 25.36 -10.19
N PRO A 1063 -16.55 25.56 -8.95
CA PRO A 1063 -17.42 24.62 -8.24
C PRO A 1063 -18.70 24.24 -8.99
N TRP A 1064 -19.20 25.13 -9.85
CA TRP A 1064 -20.39 24.89 -10.67
C TRP A 1064 -20.15 24.00 -11.89
N VAL A 1065 -18.90 23.72 -12.25
CA VAL A 1065 -18.55 22.72 -13.26
C VAL A 1065 -18.33 21.40 -12.54
N THR A 1066 -19.10 20.37 -12.88
CA THR A 1066 -19.00 19.03 -12.26
C THR A 1066 -18.88 17.96 -13.35
N GLY A 1067 -18.60 16.71 -12.99
CA GLY A 1067 -18.51 15.58 -13.93
C GLY A 1067 -17.16 15.43 -14.63
N MET A 1068 -16.40 16.53 -14.80
CA MET A 1068 -15.02 16.46 -15.28
C MET A 1068 -14.09 15.82 -14.24
N TRP A 1069 -13.11 15.07 -14.72
CA TRP A 1069 -12.08 14.40 -13.93
C TRP A 1069 -10.70 14.51 -14.60
N VAL A 1070 -9.65 14.21 -13.83
CA VAL A 1070 -8.26 14.12 -14.30
C VAL A 1070 -7.63 12.83 -13.77
N ASN A 1071 -6.84 12.17 -14.61
CA ASN A 1071 -6.01 11.02 -14.29
C ASN A 1071 -4.52 11.36 -14.59
N ALA A 1072 -3.64 10.35 -14.63
CA ALA A 1072 -2.20 10.54 -14.78
C ALA A 1072 -1.75 11.06 -16.16
N THR A 1073 -2.60 10.98 -17.18
CA THR A 1073 -2.26 11.31 -18.58
C THR A 1073 -3.23 12.28 -19.24
N GLU A 1074 -4.46 12.44 -18.73
CA GLU A 1074 -5.47 13.27 -19.37
C GLU A 1074 -6.53 13.87 -18.44
N ILE A 1075 -7.08 14.99 -18.89
CA ILE A 1075 -8.34 15.56 -18.42
C ILE A 1075 -9.47 14.99 -19.28
N SER A 1076 -10.57 14.60 -18.65
CA SER A 1076 -11.76 14.09 -19.34
C SER A 1076 -12.29 15.04 -20.41
N THR A 1077 -12.92 14.52 -21.45
CA THR A 1077 -13.62 15.33 -22.47
C THR A 1077 -14.69 16.25 -21.85
N PHE A 1078 -15.05 17.36 -22.50
CA PHE A 1078 -16.15 18.22 -22.02
C PHE A 1078 -17.52 17.53 -22.09
N ALA A 1079 -17.60 16.35 -22.71
CA ALA A 1079 -18.81 15.56 -22.74
C ALA A 1079 -19.20 15.07 -21.34
N SER A 1080 -18.26 14.99 -20.40
CA SER A 1080 -18.55 14.68 -18.99
C SER A 1080 -19.05 15.90 -18.19
N ALA A 1081 -18.84 17.12 -18.71
CA ALA A 1081 -19.03 18.35 -17.95
C ALA A 1081 -20.51 18.68 -17.75
N VAL A 1082 -20.88 18.95 -16.50
CA VAL A 1082 -22.19 19.47 -16.12
C VAL A 1082 -22.01 20.83 -15.46
N VAL A 1083 -22.51 21.88 -16.11
CA VAL A 1083 -22.45 23.27 -15.66
C VAL A 1083 -23.75 23.65 -14.96
N ARG A 1084 -23.64 24.10 -13.70
CA ARG A 1084 -24.77 24.54 -12.85
C ARG A 1084 -24.45 25.86 -12.17
N ARG A 1085 -24.50 26.95 -12.94
CA ARG A 1085 -24.13 28.28 -12.42
C ARG A 1085 -25.07 28.69 -11.27
N PRO A 1086 -24.55 29.25 -10.17
CA PRO A 1086 -25.40 29.83 -9.13
C PRO A 1086 -26.27 30.93 -9.73
N HIS A 1087 -27.56 30.96 -9.38
CA HIS A 1087 -28.44 32.06 -9.76
C HIS A 1087 -27.86 33.37 -9.22
N ARG A 1088 -27.32 34.21 -10.12
CA ARG A 1088 -27.03 35.61 -9.79
C ARG A 1088 -28.39 36.27 -9.58
N GLY A 1089 -28.76 36.54 -8.33
CA GLY A 1089 -29.87 37.44 -8.04
C GLY A 1089 -29.57 38.78 -8.72
N GLU A 1090 -30.45 39.17 -9.65
CA GLU A 1090 -30.42 40.49 -10.32
C GLU A 1090 -30.49 41.66 -9.34
#